data_AF-A0A7Y5BTT4-F1
#
_entry.id   AF-A0A7Y5BTT4-F1
#
_cell.length_a   1.000
_cell.length_b   1.000
_cell.length_c   1.000
_cell.angle_alpha   90.00
_cell.angle_beta   90.00
_cell.angle_gamma   90.00
#
_symmetry.space_group_name_H-M   'P 1'
#
loop_
_entity.id
_entity.type
_entity.pdbx_description
1 polymer ?
#
loop_
_entity_poly.entity_id
_entity_poly.type
_entity_poly.pdbx_seq_one_letter_code
_entity_poly.pdbx_strand_id
1 'polypeptide(L)'
;MNKKLILFLTLVILFAFALLGCGGEDMVDEEGFEEPPAEEVVEAPADLPAETEEETAPETATGSTNPDGMYVHPSGLFSLANLGDLVDEGADSALFAGEGQQIFAFYLENQGDVDENALEDLGNFLLTEVLTSVGLVDDFVLYPDDMGAFGNGYLLPFDFSSAGYAEGQGELYVQSDGRTVYVLALLAESYDAVSTDWIAVVESLMVGDSVAATTGDDTPSSTGDESPAGGDTTAPADLGAADSGFRPTVNGFSFENYGNDAVSANLTPAEVQRMFGDQVCASLNGGTCTLTPPAKQWMEQINSYMDGGHCEGMAALSLLMYSGEVSPQTFGGEVAYDLGLDNEDLQREIAYWWTTQSVFPAASFRINESPNAVVDQLISTYSDPASTDTWTIGIYQWDMSGGHAITPFAVEDQGGGIVHILVYDNNFPGETRNVIVDRNQNTWQYQASTNPNEPSELYEGDANSQTLEIIPTSNRLGLQDCEFCSSSAGGGGLAMQALGYNQIWLEGGADLLLTDGEGNRTGFVNGEFINEIPGAKTEEYKFLGIDVWDVDKEPVYLIPLGLPFSILVDASRVTEGVTSTVSMIGPGYTLVVEDLYLDPGTTDVIGVSPDGRQLTYSTEYNDAPDMIFGIERPEADYEFIVAALDIESGAEFLINLDVENGLLSINTDNTTEYGIYEIVMYRIDDEGEVVFQNNDIYLEPGDTTYLKYLEWAGPGTSLFIDIDYGSDGSVDETIELVDEYLEE
;
A
#
# COMPACT_ATOMS: atom_id res chain seq x y z
N MET A 1 -4.02 -18.37 31.61
CA MET A 1 -4.38 -19.07 30.35
C MET A 1 -5.21 -18.15 29.48
N ASN A 2 -4.55 -17.49 28.54
CA ASN A 2 -5.18 -16.65 27.53
C ASN A 2 -5.87 -17.54 26.47
N LYS A 3 -6.94 -17.06 25.82
CA LYS A 3 -7.58 -17.79 24.71
C LYS A 3 -6.70 -17.81 23.45
N LYS A 4 -5.84 -16.80 23.25
CA LYS A 4 -4.84 -16.77 22.16
C LYS A 4 -3.92 -18.01 22.19
N LEU A 5 -3.42 -18.38 23.38
CA LEU A 5 -2.54 -19.55 23.60
C LEU A 5 -3.16 -20.88 23.08
N ILE A 6 -4.47 -21.06 23.24
CA ILE A 6 -5.18 -22.26 22.75
C ILE A 6 -5.25 -22.26 21.22
N LEU A 7 -5.39 -21.08 20.59
CA LEU A 7 -5.48 -20.96 19.14
C LEU A 7 -4.13 -21.26 18.47
N PHE A 8 -3.03 -20.74 19.06
CA PHE A 8 -1.66 -20.99 18.59
C PHE A 8 -1.29 -22.47 18.66
N LEU A 9 -1.49 -23.12 19.82
CA LEU A 9 -1.34 -24.57 19.98
C LEU A 9 -2.19 -25.38 18.99
N THR A 10 -3.40 -24.92 18.67
CA THR A 10 -4.26 -25.61 17.68
C THR A 10 -3.70 -25.52 16.26
N LEU A 11 -3.06 -24.40 15.89
CA LEU A 11 -2.42 -24.22 14.58
C LEU A 11 -1.18 -25.10 14.43
N VAL A 12 -0.31 -25.12 15.46
CA VAL A 12 0.90 -25.96 15.51
C VAL A 12 0.56 -27.46 15.39
N ILE A 13 -0.48 -27.91 16.11
CA ILE A 13 -0.96 -29.30 16.02
C ILE A 13 -1.51 -29.62 14.62
N LEU A 14 -2.23 -28.70 13.97
CA LEU A 14 -2.73 -28.90 12.61
C LEU A 14 -1.61 -29.04 11.57
N PHE A 15 -0.53 -28.26 11.71
CA PHE A 15 0.66 -28.36 10.85
C PHE A 15 1.40 -29.71 11.05
N ALA A 16 1.55 -30.16 12.30
CA ALA A 16 2.17 -31.45 12.61
C ALA A 16 1.39 -32.65 12.04
N PHE A 17 0.05 -32.60 12.05
CA PHE A 17 -0.79 -33.68 11.47
C PHE A 17 -0.81 -33.69 9.93
N ALA A 18 -0.54 -32.57 9.25
CA ALA A 18 -0.42 -32.56 7.79
C ALA A 18 0.81 -33.33 7.28
N LEU A 19 1.89 -33.39 8.08
CA LEU A 19 3.15 -34.04 7.73
C LEU A 19 3.22 -35.54 8.09
N LEU A 20 2.26 -36.06 8.89
CA LEU A 20 2.28 -37.42 9.43
C LEU A 20 0.94 -38.15 9.24
N GLY A 21 0.75 -38.88 8.13
CA GLY A 21 -0.47 -39.71 8.05
C GLY A 21 -0.78 -40.56 6.82
N CYS A 22 0.10 -40.73 5.83
CA CYS A 22 -0.20 -41.65 4.73
C CYS A 22 0.09 -43.13 5.11
N GLY A 23 -0.90 -43.78 5.74
CA GLY A 23 -1.06 -45.25 5.76
C GLY A 23 -0.54 -46.03 6.98
N GLY A 24 -1.32 -47.05 7.37
CA GLY A 24 -0.89 -48.08 8.33
C GLY A 24 -1.99 -48.55 9.29
N GLU A 25 -2.73 -49.61 8.92
CA GLU A 25 -3.70 -50.28 9.81
C GLU A 25 -2.98 -51.07 10.92
N ASP A 26 -3.44 -50.98 12.18
CA ASP A 26 -3.70 -52.17 13.02
C ASP A 26 -4.49 -51.83 14.32
N MET A 27 -5.25 -52.81 14.84
CA MET A 27 -6.29 -52.64 15.88
C MET A 27 -5.82 -52.96 17.31
N VAL A 28 -6.33 -52.23 18.34
CA VAL A 28 -6.57 -52.75 19.72
C VAL A 28 -7.81 -52.07 20.34
N ASP A 29 -8.51 -52.76 21.25
CA ASP A 29 -9.90 -52.55 21.71
C ASP A 29 -10.17 -51.52 22.86
N GLU A 30 -11.47 -51.33 23.11
CA GLU A 30 -12.20 -50.46 24.06
C GLU A 30 -11.94 -50.65 25.58
N GLU A 31 -11.99 -49.55 26.36
CA GLU A 31 -12.87 -49.26 27.54
C GLU A 31 -12.78 -47.73 27.80
N GLY A 32 -13.79 -46.95 28.26
CA GLY A 32 -15.21 -47.20 28.52
C GLY A 32 -15.77 -46.32 29.67
N PHE A 33 -16.41 -45.17 29.39
CA PHE A 33 -16.99 -44.28 30.43
C PHE A 33 -18.30 -43.53 30.02
N GLU A 34 -19.14 -43.18 31.00
CA GLU A 34 -20.58 -42.86 30.87
C GLU A 34 -20.95 -41.35 30.91
N GLU A 35 -21.97 -40.92 30.13
CA GLU A 35 -22.73 -39.66 30.32
C GLU A 35 -23.85 -39.82 31.39
N PRO A 36 -24.32 -38.73 32.06
CA PRO A 36 -25.61 -38.07 31.66
C PRO A 36 -25.78 -36.59 32.16
N PRO A 37 -26.97 -35.93 32.06
CA PRO A 37 -27.86 -35.65 30.92
C PRO A 37 -28.28 -34.15 30.82
N ALA A 38 -29.18 -33.80 29.87
CA ALA A 38 -29.72 -32.44 29.65
C ALA A 38 -31.25 -32.28 29.93
N GLU A 39 -31.71 -31.05 30.16
CA GLU A 39 -33.12 -30.54 30.21
C GLU A 39 -33.05 -28.98 30.38
N GLU A 40 -33.96 -28.09 29.95
CA GLU A 40 -35.18 -28.16 29.09
C GLU A 40 -35.50 -26.72 28.55
N VAL A 41 -36.45 -26.57 27.60
CA VAL A 41 -36.82 -25.33 26.87
C VAL A 41 -38.23 -24.83 27.26
N VAL A 42 -38.50 -23.50 27.24
CA VAL A 42 -39.87 -22.93 27.26
C VAL A 42 -40.01 -21.71 26.33
N GLU A 43 -41.18 -21.59 25.67
CA GLU A 43 -41.50 -20.73 24.52
C GLU A 43 -42.05 -19.31 24.84
N ALA A 44 -42.19 -18.49 23.78
CA ALA A 44 -42.91 -17.21 23.73
C ALA A 44 -44.44 -17.38 23.49
N PRO A 45 -45.23 -16.28 23.45
CA PRO A 45 -46.11 -16.10 22.26
C PRO A 45 -46.33 -14.65 21.77
N ALA A 46 -46.95 -14.54 20.59
CA ALA A 46 -47.17 -13.35 19.75
C ALA A 46 -48.40 -12.46 20.11
N ASP A 47 -48.54 -11.28 19.47
CA ASP A 47 -49.56 -11.03 18.43
C ASP A 47 -49.45 -9.65 17.71
N LEU A 48 -50.03 -9.55 16.50
CA LEU A 48 -50.14 -8.37 15.58
C LEU A 48 -51.54 -7.66 15.76
N PRO A 49 -52.14 -6.82 14.86
CA PRO A 49 -51.75 -6.28 13.52
C PRO A 49 -52.22 -4.83 13.15
N ALA A 50 -52.05 -4.47 11.85
CA ALA A 50 -52.96 -3.65 10.99
C ALA A 50 -53.00 -2.09 11.13
N GLU A 51 -53.30 -1.25 10.12
CA GLU A 51 -53.69 -1.43 8.69
C GLU A 51 -53.56 -0.10 7.87
N THR A 52 -53.34 -0.20 6.54
CA THR A 52 -53.80 0.62 5.34
C THR A 52 -54.04 2.16 5.40
N GLU A 53 -54.00 2.96 4.31
CA GLU A 53 -54.71 2.90 2.99
C GLU A 53 -54.06 3.79 1.89
N GLU A 54 -54.25 3.38 0.61
CA GLU A 54 -54.72 4.10 -0.62
C GLU A 54 -54.41 5.60 -0.90
N GLU A 55 -54.44 6.15 -2.13
CA GLU A 55 -54.39 5.70 -3.55
C GLU A 55 -54.36 7.01 -4.40
N THR A 56 -53.87 6.96 -5.66
CA THR A 56 -54.41 7.65 -6.88
C THR A 56 -53.35 8.25 -7.82
N ALA A 57 -53.42 7.82 -9.09
CA ALA A 57 -52.94 8.53 -10.29
C ALA A 57 -54.16 8.98 -11.12
N PRO A 58 -54.02 9.91 -12.08
CA PRO A 58 -54.07 9.47 -13.48
C PRO A 58 -53.32 10.34 -14.53
N GLU A 59 -52.99 9.70 -15.68
CA GLU A 59 -53.08 10.16 -17.10
C GLU A 59 -52.74 11.63 -17.52
N THR A 60 -52.15 11.95 -18.69
CA THR A 60 -51.45 11.24 -19.80
C THR A 60 -50.79 12.27 -20.77
N ALA A 61 -49.87 11.78 -21.63
CA ALA A 61 -49.63 12.21 -23.03
C ALA A 61 -48.58 13.30 -23.40
N THR A 62 -47.40 12.78 -23.80
CA THR A 62 -46.64 13.08 -25.05
C THR A 62 -46.06 14.48 -25.33
N GLY A 63 -44.72 14.56 -25.43
CA GLY A 63 -44.00 15.66 -26.10
C GLY A 63 -42.47 15.47 -26.10
N SER A 64 -41.90 15.03 -27.23
CA SER A 64 -40.46 14.86 -27.45
C SER A 64 -39.65 16.16 -27.30
N THR A 65 -38.53 16.11 -26.57
CA THR A 65 -37.16 16.42 -27.08
C THR A 65 -36.10 16.02 -26.05
N ASN A 66 -34.92 15.56 -26.51
CA ASN A 66 -33.66 15.63 -25.76
C ASN A 66 -33.14 17.08 -25.98
N PRO A 67 -32.82 17.84 -24.92
CA PRO A 67 -31.59 17.65 -24.15
C PRO A 67 -31.81 17.53 -22.62
N ASP A 68 -30.70 17.33 -21.92
CA ASP A 68 -30.41 17.57 -20.49
C ASP A 68 -29.95 16.33 -19.72
N GLY A 69 -28.91 16.53 -18.91
CA GLY A 69 -28.23 15.45 -18.18
C GLY A 69 -26.77 15.80 -17.90
N MET A 70 -26.53 16.92 -17.21
CA MET A 70 -25.22 17.10 -16.56
C MET A 70 -25.02 15.97 -15.57
N TYR A 71 -23.78 15.53 -15.43
CA TYR A 71 -23.37 14.69 -14.32
C TYR A 71 -22.51 15.54 -13.40
N VAL A 72 -22.98 15.75 -12.17
CA VAL A 72 -22.22 16.38 -11.09
C VAL A 72 -21.96 15.30 -10.05
N HIS A 73 -20.70 15.17 -9.63
CA HIS A 73 -20.23 14.07 -8.80
C HIS A 73 -20.23 14.45 -7.31
N PRO A 74 -20.53 13.52 -6.36
CA PRO A 74 -20.68 13.87 -4.95
C PRO A 74 -19.37 13.98 -4.13
N SER A 75 -18.19 13.85 -4.74
CA SER A 75 -16.91 13.79 -4.01
C SER A 75 -16.26 15.14 -3.68
N GLY A 76 -16.85 16.27 -4.08
CA GLY A 76 -16.46 17.60 -3.59
C GLY A 76 -15.03 18.07 -3.86
N LEU A 77 -14.22 17.39 -4.68
CA LEU A 77 -12.85 17.83 -4.97
C LEU A 77 -12.83 18.88 -6.08
N PHE A 78 -12.67 20.13 -5.65
CA PHE A 78 -12.52 21.29 -6.51
C PHE A 78 -11.03 21.55 -6.81
N SER A 79 -10.67 21.84 -8.07
CA SER A 79 -9.27 22.12 -8.46
C SER A 79 -8.84 23.52 -8.03
N LEU A 80 -8.01 23.59 -6.98
CA LEU A 80 -7.39 24.82 -6.48
C LEU A 80 -6.60 25.57 -7.57
N ALA A 81 -7.18 26.65 -8.08
CA ALA A 81 -6.38 27.76 -8.57
C ALA A 81 -5.77 28.47 -7.35
N ASN A 82 -4.45 28.72 -7.34
CA ASN A 82 -3.81 29.42 -6.23
C ASN A 82 -4.26 30.90 -6.21
N LEU A 83 -5.17 31.24 -5.29
CA LEU A 83 -5.76 32.58 -5.11
C LEU A 83 -4.95 33.48 -4.15
N GLY A 84 -3.81 33.01 -3.62
CA GLY A 84 -2.93 33.78 -2.74
C GLY A 84 -3.49 34.10 -1.34
N ASP A 85 -2.73 34.89 -0.57
CA ASP A 85 -2.89 35.17 0.90
C ASP A 85 -4.21 35.89 1.34
N LEU A 86 -5.34 35.69 0.66
CA LEU A 86 -6.58 36.49 0.86
C LEU A 86 -7.84 35.68 1.21
N VAL A 87 -7.76 34.36 1.28
CA VAL A 87 -8.77 33.49 1.90
C VAL A 87 -8.04 32.50 2.82
N ASP A 88 -8.61 32.20 3.99
CA ASP A 88 -8.02 31.29 4.98
C ASP A 88 -7.80 29.88 4.40
N GLU A 89 -6.83 29.13 4.92
CA GLU A 89 -6.26 27.88 4.36
C GLU A 89 -7.19 26.64 4.44
N GLY A 90 -8.48 26.77 4.12
CA GLY A 90 -9.48 25.70 4.23
C GLY A 90 -10.71 25.84 3.32
N ALA A 91 -10.58 26.52 2.19
CA ALA A 91 -11.67 26.72 1.22
C ALA A 91 -11.35 26.05 -0.13
N ASP A 92 -12.01 24.92 -0.43
CA ASP A 92 -11.95 24.32 -1.76
C ASP A 92 -12.61 25.24 -2.80
N SER A 93 -11.99 25.36 -3.98
CA SER A 93 -12.50 26.20 -5.07
C SER A 93 -12.20 25.59 -6.44
N ALA A 94 -13.16 25.64 -7.39
CA ALA A 94 -12.95 25.14 -8.76
C ALA A 94 -13.34 26.18 -9.79
N LEU A 95 -12.73 25.99 -10.95
CA LEU A 95 -12.97 26.73 -12.17
C LEU A 95 -13.54 25.81 -13.26
N PHE A 96 -14.74 26.12 -13.73
CA PHE A 96 -15.27 25.58 -14.99
C PHE A 96 -15.12 26.65 -16.08
N ALA A 97 -14.43 26.33 -17.18
CA ALA A 97 -14.17 27.27 -18.27
C ALA A 97 -14.75 26.76 -19.60
N GLY A 98 -15.45 27.64 -20.33
CA GLY A 98 -16.01 27.38 -21.66
C GLY A 98 -15.72 28.53 -22.64
N GLU A 99 -16.12 28.38 -23.91
CA GLU A 99 -15.99 29.49 -24.88
C GLU A 99 -16.86 30.68 -24.44
N GLY A 100 -16.21 31.77 -23.99
CA GLY A 100 -16.87 33.03 -23.61
C GLY A 100 -17.44 33.10 -22.19
N GLN A 101 -17.18 32.08 -21.34
CA GLN A 101 -17.66 32.03 -19.95
C GLN A 101 -16.68 31.32 -19.00
N GLN A 102 -16.70 31.73 -17.73
CA GLN A 102 -15.98 31.11 -16.61
C GLN A 102 -16.89 31.07 -15.37
N ILE A 103 -16.94 29.93 -14.68
CA ILE A 103 -17.67 29.75 -13.43
C ILE A 103 -16.67 29.38 -12.34
N PHE A 104 -16.71 30.11 -11.22
CA PHE A 104 -15.87 29.89 -10.04
C PHE A 104 -16.75 29.46 -8.88
N ALA A 105 -16.54 28.25 -8.37
CA ALA A 105 -17.17 27.76 -7.14
C ALA A 105 -16.19 27.89 -5.99
N PHE A 106 -16.64 28.33 -4.82
CA PHE A 106 -15.88 28.32 -3.57
C PHE A 106 -16.81 28.43 -2.37
N TYR A 107 -16.34 28.07 -1.18
CA TYR A 107 -17.07 28.29 0.06
C TYR A 107 -16.28 29.11 1.07
N LEU A 108 -16.97 29.71 2.02
CA LEU A 108 -16.39 30.43 3.16
C LEU A 108 -16.96 29.84 4.45
N GLU A 109 -16.09 29.27 5.27
CA GLU A 109 -16.49 28.79 6.60
C GLU A 109 -16.66 29.93 7.61
N ASN A 110 -17.44 29.66 8.64
CA ASN A 110 -17.45 30.42 9.90
C ASN A 110 -17.93 31.89 9.76
N GLN A 111 -18.79 32.15 8.77
CA GLN A 111 -19.60 33.38 8.68
C GLN A 111 -21.03 33.05 9.13
N GLY A 112 -21.57 33.81 10.09
CA GLY A 112 -22.92 33.59 10.61
C GLY A 112 -24.03 33.93 9.60
N ASP A 113 -25.27 33.51 9.89
CA ASP A 113 -26.48 33.67 9.06
C ASP A 113 -26.47 34.91 8.15
N VAL A 114 -26.42 34.68 6.84
CA VAL A 114 -26.41 35.72 5.80
C VAL A 114 -27.86 36.16 5.52
N ASP A 115 -28.25 37.35 5.99
CA ASP A 115 -29.57 37.94 5.71
C ASP A 115 -29.58 38.88 4.49
N GLU A 116 -30.76 39.21 3.96
CA GLU A 116 -30.93 40.04 2.75
C GLU A 116 -30.23 41.41 2.80
N ASN A 117 -29.95 41.96 3.99
CA ASN A 117 -29.22 43.23 4.14
C ASN A 117 -27.70 43.02 4.21
N ALA A 118 -27.23 41.81 4.52
CA ALA A 118 -25.81 41.45 4.54
C ALA A 118 -25.30 41.03 3.15
N LEU A 119 -26.19 40.63 2.22
CA LEU A 119 -25.83 40.16 0.88
C LEU A 119 -25.18 41.24 -0.01
N GLU A 120 -25.55 42.52 0.12
CA GLU A 120 -24.86 43.60 -0.61
C GLU A 120 -23.42 43.78 -0.12
N ASP A 121 -23.20 43.84 1.20
CA ASP A 121 -21.87 43.98 1.80
C ASP A 121 -21.00 42.75 1.48
N LEU A 122 -21.58 41.54 1.56
CA LEU A 122 -20.92 40.29 1.21
C LEU A 122 -20.57 40.21 -0.28
N GLY A 123 -21.51 40.53 -1.18
CA GLY A 123 -21.25 40.54 -2.62
C GLY A 123 -20.13 41.51 -3.02
N ASN A 124 -20.11 42.71 -2.43
CA ASN A 124 -19.00 43.65 -2.63
C ASN A 124 -17.66 43.13 -2.08
N PHE A 125 -17.66 42.50 -0.90
CA PHE A 125 -16.47 41.87 -0.33
C PHE A 125 -15.93 40.76 -1.25
N LEU A 126 -16.80 39.85 -1.69
CA LEU A 126 -16.43 38.72 -2.56
C LEU A 126 -15.83 39.18 -3.90
N LEU A 127 -16.48 40.12 -4.59
CA LEU A 127 -15.95 40.63 -5.87
C LEU A 127 -14.64 41.40 -5.71
N THR A 128 -14.44 42.10 -4.57
CA THR A 128 -13.20 42.86 -4.30
C THR A 128 -12.05 41.96 -3.87
N GLU A 129 -12.23 41.17 -2.82
CA GLU A 129 -11.15 40.43 -2.16
C GLU A 129 -10.90 39.05 -2.76
N VAL A 130 -11.87 38.47 -3.51
CA VAL A 130 -11.70 37.16 -4.16
C VAL A 130 -11.47 37.28 -5.68
N LEU A 131 -12.31 38.02 -6.43
CA LEU A 131 -12.17 38.07 -7.90
C LEU A 131 -11.24 39.19 -8.40
N THR A 132 -11.21 40.35 -7.74
CA THR A 132 -10.39 41.48 -8.18
C THR A 132 -8.93 41.33 -7.72
N SER A 133 -8.70 40.88 -6.49
CA SER A 133 -7.37 40.73 -5.90
C SER A 133 -6.43 39.79 -6.68
N VAL A 134 -7.00 38.70 -7.22
CA VAL A 134 -6.31 37.67 -8.01
C VAL A 134 -6.22 38.00 -9.50
N GLY A 135 -6.77 39.14 -9.92
CA GLY A 135 -6.67 39.67 -11.28
C GLY A 135 -7.60 39.01 -12.32
N LEU A 136 -8.68 38.35 -11.89
CA LEU A 136 -9.72 37.85 -12.80
C LEU A 136 -10.66 38.97 -13.26
N VAL A 137 -10.92 39.93 -12.38
CA VAL A 137 -11.68 41.17 -12.62
C VAL A 137 -10.77 42.37 -12.31
N ASP A 138 -10.84 43.45 -13.09
CA ASP A 138 -10.11 44.71 -12.83
C ASP A 138 -11.00 45.76 -12.12
N ASP A 139 -12.29 45.80 -12.42
CA ASP A 139 -13.30 46.71 -11.85
C ASP A 139 -14.71 46.12 -12.04
N PHE A 140 -15.66 46.42 -11.14
CA PHE A 140 -17.03 45.89 -11.18
C PHE A 140 -18.10 46.86 -10.66
N VAL A 141 -19.36 46.62 -11.03
CA VAL A 141 -20.55 47.32 -10.52
C VAL A 141 -21.61 46.29 -10.16
N LEU A 142 -21.83 46.09 -8.86
CA LEU A 142 -22.88 45.21 -8.32
C LEU A 142 -24.25 45.90 -8.34
N TYR A 143 -25.32 45.15 -8.63
CA TYR A 143 -26.70 45.64 -8.69
C TYR A 143 -27.59 44.96 -7.62
N PRO A 144 -27.43 45.30 -6.32
CA PRO A 144 -28.16 44.65 -5.23
C PRO A 144 -29.68 44.91 -5.25
N ASP A 145 -30.12 46.04 -5.81
CA ASP A 145 -31.55 46.36 -6.01
C ASP A 145 -32.24 45.38 -7.00
N ASP A 146 -31.48 44.69 -7.85
CA ASP A 146 -31.96 43.71 -8.84
C ASP A 146 -31.75 42.24 -8.39
N MET A 147 -31.38 42.01 -7.11
CA MET A 147 -31.19 40.68 -6.50
C MET A 147 -32.47 39.82 -6.55
N GLY A 148 -32.31 38.54 -6.86
CA GLY A 148 -33.41 37.55 -6.93
C GLY A 148 -33.17 36.32 -6.07
N ALA A 149 -34.21 35.82 -5.39
CA ALA A 149 -34.14 34.53 -4.70
C ALA A 149 -34.20 33.37 -5.72
N PHE A 150 -33.33 32.37 -5.56
CA PHE A 150 -33.22 31.21 -6.44
C PHE A 150 -32.89 29.95 -5.63
N GLY A 151 -33.67 28.88 -5.78
CA GLY A 151 -33.50 27.68 -4.95
C GLY A 151 -33.56 28.00 -3.45
N ASN A 152 -32.48 27.67 -2.73
CA ASN A 152 -32.30 27.97 -1.30
C ASN A 152 -31.37 29.17 -1.04
N GLY A 153 -31.01 29.94 -2.07
CA GLY A 153 -30.07 31.06 -2.02
C GLY A 153 -30.53 32.28 -2.83
N TYR A 154 -29.59 33.15 -3.14
CA TYR A 154 -29.82 34.43 -3.82
C TYR A 154 -28.84 34.63 -4.97
N LEU A 155 -29.35 35.20 -6.07
CA LEU A 155 -28.57 35.64 -7.24
C LEU A 155 -28.38 37.16 -7.19
N LEU A 156 -27.13 37.60 -7.26
CA LEU A 156 -26.74 39.01 -7.30
C LEU A 156 -26.01 39.32 -8.63
N PRO A 157 -26.65 40.06 -9.55
CA PRO A 157 -26.04 40.41 -10.83
C PRO A 157 -25.05 41.57 -10.71
N PHE A 158 -23.99 41.56 -11.52
CA PHE A 158 -23.00 42.62 -11.63
C PHE A 158 -22.47 42.77 -13.06
N ASP A 159 -22.07 43.98 -13.45
CA ASP A 159 -21.23 44.19 -14.63
C ASP A 159 -19.77 44.22 -14.19
N PHE A 160 -18.84 43.73 -15.02
CA PHE A 160 -17.40 43.73 -14.72
C PHE A 160 -16.55 44.12 -15.92
N SER A 161 -15.27 44.40 -15.69
CA SER A 161 -14.27 44.53 -16.75
C SER A 161 -13.00 43.79 -16.39
N SER A 162 -12.31 43.21 -17.38
CA SER A 162 -10.97 42.65 -17.18
C SER A 162 -10.05 42.80 -18.40
N ALA A 163 -8.74 42.82 -18.14
CA ALA A 163 -7.70 42.93 -19.16
C ALA A 163 -7.70 41.79 -20.18
N GLY A 164 -8.32 40.65 -19.85
CA GLY A 164 -8.48 39.49 -20.74
C GLY A 164 -9.76 39.51 -21.58
N TYR A 165 -10.88 39.95 -21.02
CA TYR A 165 -12.23 39.77 -21.61
C TYR A 165 -12.98 41.07 -21.97
N ALA A 166 -12.43 42.25 -21.67
CA ALA A 166 -13.09 43.55 -21.78
C ALA A 166 -14.32 43.69 -20.84
N GLU A 167 -15.30 44.57 -21.16
CA GLU A 167 -16.53 44.73 -20.38
C GLU A 167 -17.44 43.50 -20.58
N GLY A 168 -17.87 42.87 -19.48
CA GLY A 168 -18.71 41.68 -19.45
C GLY A 168 -19.73 41.71 -18.31
N GLN A 169 -20.52 40.65 -18.16
CA GLN A 169 -21.58 40.54 -17.17
C GLN A 169 -21.40 39.26 -16.32
N GLY A 170 -21.65 39.37 -15.03
CA GLY A 170 -21.52 38.28 -14.09
C GLY A 170 -22.68 38.20 -13.11
N GLU A 171 -22.74 37.07 -12.41
CA GLU A 171 -23.76 36.81 -11.39
C GLU A 171 -23.14 35.98 -10.26
N LEU A 172 -23.41 36.37 -9.02
CA LEU A 172 -23.08 35.60 -7.82
C LEU A 172 -24.31 34.84 -7.34
N TYR A 173 -24.25 33.52 -7.27
CA TYR A 173 -25.14 32.75 -6.41
C TYR A 173 -24.53 32.63 -5.02
N VAL A 174 -25.32 32.93 -3.99
CA VAL A 174 -24.92 32.81 -2.59
C VAL A 174 -25.98 32.01 -1.82
N GLN A 175 -25.56 30.93 -1.17
CA GLN A 175 -26.39 30.12 -0.27
C GLN A 175 -25.63 29.90 1.04
N SER A 176 -26.35 29.85 2.17
CA SER A 176 -25.76 29.48 3.46
C SER A 176 -26.65 28.50 4.20
N ASP A 177 -26.02 27.60 4.96
CA ASP A 177 -26.66 26.67 5.90
C ASP A 177 -26.58 27.15 7.37
N GLY A 178 -26.04 28.35 7.61
CA GLY A 178 -25.80 28.94 8.93
C GLY A 178 -24.45 28.58 9.57
N ARG A 179 -23.58 27.84 8.86
CA ARG A 179 -22.18 27.59 9.25
C ARG A 179 -21.19 27.91 8.12
N THR A 180 -21.58 27.55 6.90
CA THR A 180 -20.80 27.74 5.69
C THR A 180 -21.59 28.58 4.70
N VAL A 181 -20.90 29.41 3.93
CA VAL A 181 -21.47 30.20 2.84
C VAL A 181 -20.89 29.69 1.53
N TYR A 182 -21.73 29.10 0.71
CA TYR A 182 -21.40 28.60 -0.62
C TYR A 182 -21.61 29.71 -1.64
N VAL A 183 -20.59 29.97 -2.45
CA VAL A 183 -20.59 31.02 -3.46
C VAL A 183 -20.24 30.44 -4.82
N LEU A 184 -21.03 30.78 -5.84
CA LEU A 184 -20.76 30.43 -7.23
C LEU A 184 -20.80 31.72 -8.06
N ALA A 185 -19.69 32.07 -8.68
CA ALA A 185 -19.54 33.29 -9.47
C ALA A 185 -19.42 32.95 -10.97
N LEU A 186 -20.37 33.42 -11.78
CA LEU A 186 -20.30 33.37 -13.24
C LEU A 186 -19.71 34.68 -13.77
N LEU A 187 -18.76 34.58 -14.71
CA LEU A 187 -18.25 35.66 -15.55
C LEU A 187 -18.49 35.30 -17.03
N ALA A 188 -19.22 36.13 -17.78
CA ALA A 188 -19.52 35.88 -19.20
C ALA A 188 -19.47 37.16 -20.05
N GLU A 189 -19.23 37.01 -21.36
CA GLU A 189 -19.28 38.15 -22.30
C GLU A 189 -20.71 38.74 -22.45
N SER A 190 -21.77 37.96 -22.18
CA SER A 190 -23.15 38.44 -22.11
C SER A 190 -24.05 37.42 -21.39
N TYR A 191 -24.85 37.89 -20.43
CA TYR A 191 -25.71 37.03 -19.60
C TYR A 191 -26.81 36.30 -20.40
N ASP A 192 -27.40 36.99 -21.39
CA ASP A 192 -28.46 36.44 -22.28
C ASP A 192 -28.00 35.23 -23.12
N ALA A 193 -26.69 35.01 -23.28
CA ALA A 193 -26.14 33.92 -24.08
C ALA A 193 -25.91 32.62 -23.28
N VAL A 194 -25.96 32.68 -21.94
CA VAL A 194 -25.42 31.63 -21.04
C VAL A 194 -26.42 31.18 -19.96
N SER A 195 -27.42 32.01 -19.63
CA SER A 195 -28.34 31.81 -18.49
C SER A 195 -29.15 30.50 -18.45
N THR A 196 -29.19 29.72 -19.55
CA THR A 196 -29.90 28.42 -19.57
C THR A 196 -29.04 27.28 -19.03
N ASP A 197 -27.74 27.27 -19.34
CA ASP A 197 -26.81 26.23 -18.88
C ASP A 197 -26.43 26.47 -17.40
N TRP A 198 -26.33 27.75 -17.00
CA TRP A 198 -26.06 28.19 -15.62
C TRP A 198 -27.05 27.63 -14.59
N ILE A 199 -28.35 27.81 -14.82
CA ILE A 199 -29.42 27.34 -13.93
C ILE A 199 -29.31 25.83 -13.70
N ALA A 200 -28.99 25.09 -14.75
CA ALA A 200 -28.85 23.64 -14.71
C ALA A 200 -27.64 23.22 -13.86
N VAL A 201 -26.49 23.90 -14.01
CA VAL A 201 -25.28 23.66 -13.20
C VAL A 201 -25.55 23.93 -11.72
N VAL A 202 -26.23 25.04 -11.38
CA VAL A 202 -26.61 25.37 -10.00
C VAL A 202 -27.54 24.30 -9.40
N GLU A 203 -28.53 23.80 -10.16
CA GLU A 203 -29.45 22.76 -9.67
C GLU A 203 -28.76 21.40 -9.46
N SER A 204 -27.81 21.03 -10.33
CA SER A 204 -27.13 19.72 -10.26
C SER A 204 -26.07 19.61 -9.14
N LEU A 205 -25.51 20.74 -8.68
CA LEU A 205 -24.63 20.80 -7.49
C LEU A 205 -25.37 20.62 -6.15
N MET A 206 -26.71 20.54 -6.15
CA MET A 206 -27.54 20.68 -4.93
C MET A 206 -28.37 19.45 -4.56
N VAL A 207 -28.24 18.31 -5.26
CA VAL A 207 -29.07 17.12 -5.04
C VAL A 207 -28.22 15.85 -4.85
N GLY A 208 -27.84 15.58 -3.60
CA GLY A 208 -27.11 14.37 -3.21
C GLY A 208 -27.48 13.85 -1.83
N ASP A 209 -28.66 13.23 -1.68
CA ASP A 209 -28.96 12.38 -0.51
C ASP A 209 -30.08 11.35 -0.79
N SER A 210 -29.90 10.10 -0.33
CA SER A 210 -30.73 8.87 -0.57
C SER A 210 -30.83 8.40 -2.04
N VAL A 211 -30.88 7.10 -2.40
CA VAL A 211 -31.70 5.98 -1.87
C VAL A 211 -30.99 4.60 -2.03
N ALA A 212 -31.29 3.65 -1.14
CA ALA A 212 -30.70 2.30 -1.06
C ALA A 212 -31.24 1.24 -2.05
N ALA A 213 -30.50 0.13 -2.18
CA ALA A 213 -30.75 -1.00 -3.08
C ALA A 213 -31.92 -1.91 -2.68
N THR A 214 -32.52 -2.61 -3.68
CA THR A 214 -33.25 -3.89 -3.48
C THR A 214 -33.03 -4.85 -4.65
N THR A 215 -32.94 -6.14 -4.33
CA THR A 215 -32.74 -7.27 -5.26
C THR A 215 -34.05 -7.85 -5.78
N GLY A 216 -34.03 -8.50 -6.96
CA GLY A 216 -35.20 -9.22 -7.49
C GLY A 216 -34.90 -10.03 -8.76
N ASP A 217 -34.66 -11.33 -8.60
CA ASP A 217 -34.51 -12.33 -9.67
C ASP A 217 -35.87 -12.62 -10.36
N ASP A 218 -35.84 -12.90 -11.67
CA ASP A 218 -36.73 -13.86 -12.34
C ASP A 218 -36.33 -14.01 -13.84
N THR A 219 -35.59 -15.07 -14.17
CA THR A 219 -35.57 -15.63 -15.54
C THR A 219 -36.57 -16.80 -15.61
N PRO A 220 -37.28 -17.07 -16.74
CA PRO A 220 -36.65 -17.90 -17.78
C PRO A 220 -37.19 -17.81 -19.24
N SER A 221 -36.43 -18.46 -20.14
CA SER A 221 -36.90 -19.21 -21.33
C SER A 221 -37.07 -18.53 -22.70
N SER A 222 -35.97 -18.60 -23.48
CA SER A 222 -35.89 -19.37 -24.75
C SER A 222 -37.03 -19.31 -25.78
N THR A 223 -36.76 -18.67 -26.92
CA THR A 223 -36.92 -19.09 -28.35
C THR A 223 -37.01 -17.83 -29.23
N GLY A 224 -36.46 -17.73 -30.44
CA GLY A 224 -35.55 -18.60 -31.20
C GLY A 224 -35.43 -18.07 -32.65
N ASP A 225 -34.27 -18.29 -33.28
CA ASP A 225 -33.99 -18.17 -34.73
C ASP A 225 -34.25 -16.81 -35.43
N GLU A 226 -33.18 -16.11 -35.84
CA GLU A 226 -32.79 -16.06 -37.27
C GLU A 226 -31.40 -15.42 -37.43
N SER A 227 -30.45 -16.18 -38.00
CA SER A 227 -29.16 -15.64 -38.46
C SER A 227 -29.26 -15.07 -39.87
N PRO A 228 -28.51 -14.00 -40.16
CA PRO A 228 -27.83 -13.91 -41.44
C PRO A 228 -26.32 -13.63 -41.27
N ALA A 229 -25.56 -14.72 -41.37
CA ALA A 229 -24.34 -14.84 -42.17
C ALA A 229 -23.39 -13.62 -42.33
N GLY A 230 -22.18 -13.78 -41.79
CA GLY A 230 -20.95 -13.45 -42.52
C GLY A 230 -20.55 -11.99 -42.60
N GLY A 231 -20.22 -11.40 -41.44
CA GLY A 231 -19.22 -10.33 -41.39
C GLY A 231 -17.83 -10.95 -41.55
N ASP A 232 -17.09 -10.52 -42.56
CA ASP A 232 -15.73 -10.98 -42.86
C ASP A 232 -14.79 -10.64 -41.70
N THR A 233 -13.92 -11.57 -41.30
CA THR A 233 -12.80 -11.26 -40.39
C THR A 233 -11.78 -10.44 -41.17
N THR A 234 -12.02 -9.14 -41.30
CA THR A 234 -11.01 -8.22 -41.80
C THR A 234 -9.79 -8.31 -40.90
N ALA A 235 -8.65 -8.63 -41.52
CA ALA A 235 -7.34 -8.56 -40.89
C ALA A 235 -7.14 -7.19 -40.18
N PRO A 236 -6.22 -7.10 -39.20
CA PRO A 236 -6.00 -5.86 -38.47
C PRO A 236 -5.88 -4.66 -39.41
N ALA A 237 -6.42 -3.52 -38.97
CA ALA A 237 -6.04 -2.24 -39.56
C ALA A 237 -4.50 -2.15 -39.55
N ASP A 238 -3.94 -1.44 -40.53
CA ASP A 238 -2.50 -1.25 -40.69
C ASP A 238 -1.95 -0.56 -39.41
N LEU A 239 -1.41 -1.35 -38.47
CA LEU A 239 -0.96 -0.91 -37.13
C LEU A 239 0.30 -0.05 -37.28
N GLY A 240 0.09 1.20 -37.65
CA GLY A 240 1.13 2.16 -38.00
C GLY A 240 1.80 2.79 -36.79
N ALA A 241 2.74 2.07 -36.17
CA ALA A 241 4.10 2.59 -35.91
C ALA A 241 5.04 1.46 -35.48
N ALA A 242 4.66 0.66 -34.48
CA ALA A 242 5.41 -0.53 -34.06
C ALA A 242 4.52 -1.50 -33.24
N ASP A 243 4.69 -2.82 -33.39
CA ASP A 243 3.90 -3.86 -32.71
C ASP A 243 4.79 -5.07 -32.40
N SER A 244 4.85 -5.48 -31.14
CA SER A 244 5.58 -6.68 -30.71
C SER A 244 4.93 -7.97 -31.25
N GLY A 245 3.60 -8.01 -31.30
CA GLY A 245 2.81 -9.22 -31.53
C GLY A 245 2.23 -9.86 -30.25
N PHE A 246 2.52 -9.33 -29.04
CA PHE A 246 1.82 -9.70 -27.81
C PHE A 246 0.33 -9.32 -27.93
N ARG A 247 -0.58 -10.16 -27.41
CA ARG A 247 -2.03 -9.90 -27.40
C ARG A 247 -2.67 -10.21 -26.04
N PRO A 248 -3.46 -9.30 -25.44
CA PRO A 248 -4.07 -9.52 -24.13
C PRO A 248 -4.82 -10.85 -23.98
N THR A 249 -5.65 -11.23 -24.96
CA THR A 249 -6.46 -12.47 -24.98
C THR A 249 -5.69 -13.78 -25.19
N VAL A 250 -4.36 -13.74 -25.17
CA VAL A 250 -3.47 -14.90 -25.36
C VAL A 250 -2.30 -14.83 -24.38
N ASN A 251 -1.67 -13.66 -24.27
CA ASN A 251 -0.42 -13.45 -23.57
C ASN A 251 -0.58 -12.74 -22.22
N GLY A 252 -1.71 -12.07 -21.96
CA GLY A 252 -2.07 -11.62 -20.63
C GLY A 252 -2.73 -12.74 -19.82
N PHE A 253 -2.78 -12.59 -18.49
CA PHE A 253 -3.59 -13.46 -17.63
C PHE A 253 -5.09 -13.19 -17.84
N SER A 254 -5.92 -14.19 -17.55
CA SER A 254 -7.39 -14.11 -17.67
C SER A 254 -8.10 -13.76 -16.36
N PHE A 255 -7.34 -13.48 -15.30
CA PHE A 255 -7.80 -13.03 -13.99
C PHE A 255 -7.20 -11.66 -13.64
N GLU A 256 -7.87 -10.95 -12.74
CA GLU A 256 -7.53 -9.59 -12.31
C GLU A 256 -6.35 -9.55 -11.33
N ASN A 257 -5.78 -8.37 -11.08
CA ASN A 257 -4.85 -8.14 -9.98
C ASN A 257 -5.49 -8.46 -8.62
N TYR A 258 -4.68 -8.77 -7.62
CA TYR A 258 -5.14 -9.29 -6.34
C TYR A 258 -4.17 -8.94 -5.20
N GLY A 259 -4.72 -8.71 -3.99
CA GLY A 259 -3.98 -8.65 -2.73
C GLY A 259 -3.74 -10.05 -2.14
N ASN A 260 -3.22 -10.14 -0.92
CA ASN A 260 -2.87 -11.44 -0.33
C ASN A 260 -4.09 -12.26 0.09
N ASP A 261 -5.24 -11.61 0.32
CA ASP A 261 -6.51 -12.25 0.70
C ASP A 261 -7.03 -13.27 -0.33
N ALA A 262 -6.66 -13.09 -1.61
CA ALA A 262 -7.09 -13.92 -2.73
C ALA A 262 -6.25 -15.19 -2.95
N VAL A 263 -5.09 -15.33 -2.27
CA VAL A 263 -4.07 -16.36 -2.55
C VAL A 263 -3.60 -17.08 -1.28
N SER A 264 -2.85 -18.18 -1.47
CA SER A 264 -2.27 -18.97 -0.37
C SER A 264 -0.74 -18.93 -0.33
N ALA A 265 -0.06 -18.46 -1.38
CA ALA A 265 1.39 -18.51 -1.48
C ALA A 265 2.01 -17.32 -2.24
N ASN A 266 2.93 -16.61 -1.58
CA ASN A 266 3.84 -15.63 -2.20
C ASN A 266 5.26 -16.21 -2.29
N LEU A 267 6.32 -15.46 -1.94
CA LEU A 267 7.68 -16.01 -1.91
C LEU A 267 7.81 -17.12 -0.84
N THR A 268 8.56 -18.17 -1.17
CA THR A 268 9.09 -19.14 -0.22
C THR A 268 10.63 -19.14 -0.29
N PRO A 269 11.35 -19.85 0.62
CA PRO A 269 12.80 -19.98 0.55
C PRO A 269 13.35 -20.42 -0.82
N ALA A 270 12.58 -21.16 -1.62
CA ALA A 270 12.98 -21.57 -2.96
C ALA A 270 13.07 -20.39 -3.94
N GLU A 271 12.12 -19.46 -3.91
CA GLU A 271 12.11 -18.26 -4.76
C GLU A 271 13.19 -17.26 -4.32
N VAL A 272 13.43 -17.11 -3.01
CA VAL A 272 14.50 -16.26 -2.45
C VAL A 272 15.89 -16.82 -2.80
N GLN A 273 16.11 -18.14 -2.65
CA GLN A 273 17.34 -18.79 -3.11
C GLN A 273 17.53 -18.64 -4.63
N ARG A 274 16.45 -18.75 -5.42
CA ARG A 274 16.52 -18.54 -6.89
C ARG A 274 16.96 -17.12 -7.25
N MET A 275 16.51 -16.13 -6.47
CA MET A 275 16.79 -14.71 -6.71
C MET A 275 18.24 -14.34 -6.39
N PHE A 276 18.73 -14.73 -5.22
CA PHE A 276 20.02 -14.26 -4.68
C PHE A 276 21.15 -15.31 -4.70
N GLY A 277 20.82 -16.58 -4.97
CA GLY A 277 21.72 -17.72 -4.89
C GLY A 277 21.94 -18.21 -3.45
N ASP A 278 22.72 -19.29 -3.31
CA ASP A 278 22.91 -20.05 -2.05
C ASP A 278 23.37 -19.24 -0.82
N GLN A 279 23.80 -17.98 -0.98
CA GLN A 279 24.22 -17.10 0.11
C GLN A 279 23.09 -16.69 1.07
N VAL A 280 21.82 -16.81 0.66
CA VAL A 280 20.65 -16.59 1.53
C VAL A 280 20.24 -17.83 2.32
N CYS A 281 20.95 -18.96 2.17
CA CYS A 281 20.64 -20.21 2.84
C CYS A 281 21.63 -20.47 3.98
N ALA A 282 21.14 -20.41 5.22
CA ALA A 282 21.86 -20.88 6.40
C ALA A 282 22.09 -22.41 6.37
N SER A 283 21.17 -23.14 5.74
CA SER A 283 21.30 -24.58 5.51
C SER A 283 20.85 -24.98 4.10
N LEU A 284 21.51 -26.01 3.54
CA LEU A 284 21.14 -26.67 2.28
C LEU A 284 20.90 -28.18 2.47
N ASN A 285 20.39 -28.58 3.65
CA ASN A 285 20.14 -29.99 3.96
C ASN A 285 19.16 -30.61 2.94
N GLY A 286 19.55 -31.73 2.34
CA GLY A 286 18.78 -32.42 1.30
C GLY A 286 18.63 -31.66 -0.02
N GLY A 287 19.22 -30.47 -0.16
CA GLY A 287 18.98 -29.54 -1.26
C GLY A 287 17.78 -28.59 -1.04
N THR A 288 17.21 -28.57 0.15
CA THR A 288 16.23 -27.55 0.58
C THR A 288 16.96 -26.41 1.27
N CYS A 289 16.63 -25.17 0.92
CA CYS A 289 17.14 -23.98 1.59
C CYS A 289 16.36 -23.69 2.88
N THR A 290 17.05 -23.67 4.02
CA THR A 290 16.60 -22.90 5.19
C THR A 290 17.27 -21.53 5.09
N LEU A 291 16.48 -20.47 5.12
CA LEU A 291 16.98 -19.10 4.95
C LEU A 291 17.87 -18.66 6.12
N THR A 292 18.79 -17.72 5.86
CA THR A 292 19.41 -16.94 6.95
C THR A 292 18.34 -16.08 7.62
N PRO A 293 18.44 -15.76 8.92
CA PRO A 293 17.46 -14.90 9.60
C PRO A 293 17.14 -13.56 8.90
N PRO A 294 18.11 -12.76 8.39
CA PRO A 294 17.77 -11.55 7.61
C PRO A 294 17.09 -11.86 6.27
N ALA A 295 17.39 -13.00 5.63
CA ALA A 295 16.72 -13.40 4.39
C ALA A 295 15.28 -13.86 4.62
N LYS A 296 15.01 -14.53 5.75
CA LYS A 296 13.66 -14.88 6.23
C LYS A 296 12.85 -13.60 6.47
N GLN A 297 13.37 -12.67 7.28
CA GLN A 297 12.68 -11.40 7.55
C GLN A 297 12.39 -10.62 6.27
N TRP A 298 13.37 -10.51 5.37
CA TRP A 298 13.18 -9.78 4.12
C TRP A 298 12.10 -10.41 3.24
N MET A 299 12.04 -11.74 3.18
CA MET A 299 10.97 -12.46 2.49
C MET A 299 9.59 -12.17 3.11
N GLU A 300 9.50 -12.12 4.43
CA GLU A 300 8.28 -11.81 5.18
C GLU A 300 7.82 -10.37 4.91
N GLN A 301 8.71 -9.37 5.00
CA GLN A 301 8.39 -7.97 4.64
C GLN A 301 7.89 -7.85 3.19
N ILE A 302 8.59 -8.48 2.25
CA ILE A 302 8.22 -8.44 0.82
C ILE A 302 6.86 -9.12 0.59
N ASN A 303 6.60 -10.24 1.26
CA ASN A 303 5.30 -10.92 1.21
C ASN A 303 4.16 -10.05 1.77
N SER A 304 4.40 -9.31 2.86
CA SER A 304 3.45 -8.34 3.42
C SER A 304 3.19 -7.14 2.51
N TYR A 305 4.19 -6.69 1.75
CA TYR A 305 4.01 -5.60 0.78
C TYR A 305 3.23 -5.99 -0.48
N MET A 306 3.22 -7.27 -0.84
CA MET A 306 2.40 -7.78 -1.95
C MET A 306 0.88 -7.78 -1.67
N ASP A 307 0.48 -7.48 -0.43
CA ASP A 307 -0.94 -7.23 -0.11
C ASP A 307 -1.47 -5.99 -0.85
N GLY A 308 -0.59 -5.00 -1.08
CA GLY A 308 -0.82 -3.86 -1.96
C GLY A 308 -0.88 -4.21 -3.46
N GLY A 309 -0.97 -5.49 -3.83
CA GLY A 309 -1.31 -5.92 -5.19
C GLY A 309 -0.14 -6.48 -6.00
N HIS A 310 -0.45 -7.48 -6.84
CA HIS A 310 0.50 -8.27 -7.65
C HIS A 310 0.77 -7.74 -9.08
N CYS A 311 0.28 -6.55 -9.44
CA CYS A 311 0.26 -6.03 -10.83
C CYS A 311 1.63 -6.05 -11.52
N GLU A 312 2.70 -5.70 -10.80
CA GLU A 312 4.08 -5.73 -11.31
C GLU A 312 4.50 -7.14 -11.76
N GLY A 313 4.22 -8.15 -10.93
CA GLY A 313 4.53 -9.54 -11.20
C GLY A 313 3.71 -10.06 -12.38
N MET A 314 2.43 -9.72 -12.44
CA MET A 314 1.56 -10.10 -13.56
C MET A 314 2.02 -9.48 -14.89
N ALA A 315 2.38 -8.19 -14.88
CA ALA A 315 2.89 -7.52 -16.07
C ALA A 315 4.23 -8.14 -16.53
N ALA A 316 5.21 -8.25 -15.64
CA ALA A 316 6.53 -8.81 -15.95
C ALA A 316 6.45 -10.29 -16.40
N LEU A 317 5.70 -11.13 -15.70
CA LEU A 317 5.57 -12.56 -16.02
C LEU A 317 4.84 -12.79 -17.35
N SER A 318 3.83 -11.97 -17.69
CA SER A 318 3.13 -12.06 -18.98
C SER A 318 4.10 -11.85 -20.16
N LEU A 319 5.05 -10.91 -20.02
CA LEU A 319 6.09 -10.63 -21.00
C LEU A 319 7.15 -11.76 -21.09
N LEU A 320 7.52 -12.34 -19.95
CA LEU A 320 8.44 -13.48 -19.88
C LEU A 320 7.84 -14.76 -20.49
N MET A 321 6.54 -14.98 -20.31
CA MET A 321 5.80 -16.05 -20.97
C MET A 321 5.65 -15.82 -22.48
N TYR A 322 5.45 -14.57 -22.90
CA TYR A 322 5.35 -14.19 -24.30
C TYR A 322 6.69 -14.31 -25.06
N SER A 323 7.79 -13.86 -24.44
CA SER A 323 9.15 -13.98 -25.00
C SER A 323 9.68 -15.41 -24.99
N GLY A 324 9.10 -16.28 -24.14
CA GLY A 324 9.47 -17.69 -24.01
C GLY A 324 10.60 -17.97 -23.03
N GLU A 325 10.97 -16.99 -22.20
CA GLU A 325 11.90 -17.16 -21.08
C GLU A 325 11.26 -18.01 -19.96
N VAL A 326 9.94 -17.88 -19.77
CA VAL A 326 9.13 -18.74 -18.88
C VAL A 326 8.11 -19.52 -19.72
N SER A 327 7.89 -20.80 -19.39
CA SER A 327 6.94 -21.66 -20.11
C SER A 327 5.61 -21.76 -19.34
N PRO A 328 4.47 -21.31 -19.91
CA PRO A 328 3.13 -21.47 -19.30
C PRO A 328 2.76 -22.92 -18.95
N GLN A 329 3.32 -23.88 -19.70
CA GLN A 329 3.11 -25.32 -19.49
C GLN A 329 3.62 -25.81 -18.13
N THR A 330 4.55 -25.08 -17.49
CA THR A 330 4.97 -25.32 -16.10
C THR A 330 3.79 -25.17 -15.13
N PHE A 331 2.87 -24.27 -15.43
CA PHE A 331 1.70 -23.92 -14.62
C PHE A 331 0.38 -24.51 -15.15
N GLY A 332 0.45 -25.38 -16.18
CA GLY A 332 -0.68 -26.15 -16.69
C GLY A 332 -1.43 -25.57 -17.90
N GLY A 333 -1.06 -24.39 -18.39
CA GLY A 333 -1.66 -23.74 -19.57
C GLY A 333 -0.78 -23.86 -20.82
N GLU A 334 -1.34 -23.61 -22.02
CA GLU A 334 -0.52 -23.49 -23.24
C GLU A 334 -0.01 -22.06 -23.45
N VAL A 335 -0.80 -21.08 -23.00
CA VAL A 335 -0.47 -19.64 -22.96
C VAL A 335 -0.86 -19.03 -21.60
N ALA A 336 -0.41 -17.82 -21.29
CA ALA A 336 -0.70 -17.16 -20.00
C ALA A 336 -2.21 -17.00 -19.73
N TYR A 337 -3.01 -16.78 -20.78
CA TYR A 337 -4.47 -16.62 -20.67
C TYR A 337 -5.19 -17.91 -20.25
N ASP A 338 -4.57 -19.09 -20.43
CA ASP A 338 -5.13 -20.38 -20.00
C ASP A 338 -4.92 -20.65 -18.50
N LEU A 339 -4.16 -19.81 -17.81
CA LEU A 339 -3.73 -20.05 -16.43
C LEU A 339 -4.74 -19.55 -15.40
N GLY A 340 -4.93 -20.32 -14.33
CA GLY A 340 -5.79 -19.98 -13.20
C GLY A 340 -4.98 -19.58 -11.97
N LEU A 341 -5.54 -18.64 -11.19
CA LEU A 341 -4.96 -18.16 -9.93
C LEU A 341 -4.96 -19.25 -8.83
N ASP A 342 -5.69 -20.35 -9.01
CA ASP A 342 -5.73 -21.51 -8.10
C ASP A 342 -4.45 -22.36 -8.13
N ASN A 343 -3.48 -22.04 -8.99
CA ASN A 343 -2.19 -22.70 -9.04
C ASN A 343 -1.15 -21.99 -8.15
N GLU A 344 -0.83 -22.56 -6.99
CA GLU A 344 0.18 -22.02 -6.06
C GLU A 344 1.55 -21.82 -6.72
N ASP A 345 2.01 -22.72 -7.61
CA ASP A 345 3.28 -22.54 -8.31
C ASP A 345 3.29 -21.27 -9.18
N LEU A 346 2.12 -20.89 -9.72
CA LEU A 346 1.96 -19.64 -10.47
C LEU A 346 1.92 -18.43 -9.55
N GLN A 347 1.23 -18.50 -8.40
CA GLN A 347 1.19 -17.42 -7.40
C GLN A 347 2.62 -17.05 -6.97
N ARG A 348 3.45 -18.06 -6.62
CA ARG A 348 4.86 -17.85 -6.27
C ARG A 348 5.71 -17.29 -7.42
N GLU A 349 5.44 -17.70 -8.65
CA GLU A 349 6.14 -17.16 -9.82
C GLU A 349 5.76 -15.68 -10.05
N ILE A 350 4.48 -15.31 -9.92
CA ILE A 350 4.03 -13.91 -9.97
C ILE A 350 4.72 -13.10 -8.86
N ALA A 351 4.73 -13.60 -7.62
CA ALA A 351 5.40 -12.97 -6.48
C ALA A 351 6.90 -12.74 -6.72
N TYR A 352 7.61 -13.74 -7.27
CA TYR A 352 9.03 -13.59 -7.64
C TYR A 352 9.24 -12.44 -8.65
N TRP A 353 8.41 -12.34 -9.68
CA TRP A 353 8.58 -11.28 -10.68
C TRP A 353 8.10 -9.91 -10.19
N TRP A 354 7.11 -9.85 -9.30
CA TRP A 354 6.74 -8.63 -8.57
C TRP A 354 7.95 -8.10 -7.80
N THR A 355 8.60 -8.99 -7.06
CA THR A 355 9.75 -8.68 -6.19
C THR A 355 10.94 -8.12 -6.98
N THR A 356 11.04 -8.36 -8.29
CA THR A 356 12.11 -7.74 -9.09
C THR A 356 12.05 -6.21 -9.15
N GLN A 357 10.98 -5.55 -8.71
CA GLN A 357 10.98 -4.08 -8.56
C GLN A 357 11.73 -3.55 -7.32
N SER A 358 12.04 -4.41 -6.33
CA SER A 358 12.70 -4.03 -5.07
C SER A 358 14.17 -4.45 -4.98
N VAL A 359 14.77 -4.96 -6.07
CA VAL A 359 16.12 -5.52 -6.07
C VAL A 359 16.94 -5.10 -7.29
N PHE A 360 18.25 -5.03 -7.13
CA PHE A 360 19.18 -4.71 -8.22
C PHE A 360 19.67 -5.97 -8.94
N PRO A 361 20.01 -5.93 -10.24
CA PRO A 361 19.99 -4.77 -11.13
C PRO A 361 18.61 -4.43 -11.71
N ALA A 362 17.55 -5.19 -11.43
CA ALA A 362 16.21 -4.95 -11.97
C ALA A 362 15.70 -3.53 -11.71
N ALA A 363 15.76 -3.04 -10.46
CA ALA A 363 15.39 -1.68 -10.05
C ALA A 363 16.38 -0.58 -10.49
N SER A 364 17.56 -0.93 -11.04
CA SER A 364 18.63 0.05 -11.33
C SER A 364 18.40 0.92 -12.57
N PHE A 365 17.57 0.45 -13.51
CA PHE A 365 17.42 1.08 -14.81
C PHE A 365 15.95 1.17 -15.21
N ARG A 366 15.52 2.41 -15.40
CA ARG A 366 14.20 2.82 -15.89
C ARG A 366 14.41 3.89 -16.96
N ILE A 367 13.51 3.98 -17.92
CA ILE A 367 13.41 5.13 -18.84
C ILE A 367 12.16 5.90 -18.41
N ASN A 368 12.37 7.05 -17.79
CA ASN A 368 11.34 7.92 -17.24
C ASN A 368 11.62 9.42 -17.50
N GLU A 369 12.56 9.75 -18.39
CA GLU A 369 12.99 11.14 -18.61
C GLU A 369 11.92 12.00 -19.28
N SER A 370 10.93 11.39 -19.96
CA SER A 370 9.66 12.01 -20.37
C SER A 370 8.76 11.01 -21.13
N PRO A 371 7.46 11.29 -21.30
CA PRO A 371 6.56 10.47 -22.13
C PRO A 371 7.05 10.26 -23.56
N ASN A 372 7.68 11.27 -24.18
CA ASN A 372 8.32 11.14 -25.49
C ASN A 372 9.46 10.12 -25.50
N ALA A 373 10.26 10.03 -24.43
CA ALA A 373 11.37 9.08 -24.34
C ALA A 373 10.88 7.63 -24.25
N VAL A 374 9.81 7.40 -23.46
CA VAL A 374 9.11 6.12 -23.37
C VAL A 374 8.56 5.70 -24.74
N VAL A 375 7.84 6.60 -25.43
CA VAL A 375 7.30 6.33 -26.79
C VAL A 375 8.41 6.02 -27.80
N ASP A 376 9.48 6.83 -27.84
CA ASP A 376 10.57 6.62 -28.80
C ASP A 376 11.33 5.30 -28.54
N GLN A 377 11.49 4.88 -27.27
CA GLN A 377 12.09 3.60 -26.92
C GLN A 377 11.20 2.41 -27.29
N LEU A 378 9.89 2.48 -27.03
CA LEU A 378 8.94 1.41 -27.41
C LEU A 378 8.89 1.24 -28.94
N ILE A 379 8.81 2.35 -29.69
CA ILE A 379 8.89 2.33 -31.16
C ILE A 379 10.22 1.70 -31.61
N SER A 380 11.35 2.11 -31.02
CA SER A 380 12.68 1.57 -31.37
C SER A 380 12.76 0.06 -31.12
N THR A 381 12.22 -0.42 -29.99
CA THR A 381 12.23 -1.83 -29.60
C THR A 381 11.36 -2.68 -30.52
N TYR A 382 10.09 -2.28 -30.72
CA TYR A 382 9.13 -3.07 -31.50
C TYR A 382 9.32 -2.95 -33.02
N SER A 383 10.09 -1.97 -33.50
CA SER A 383 10.46 -1.84 -34.92
C SER A 383 11.70 -2.65 -35.32
N ASP A 384 12.53 -3.07 -34.37
CA ASP A 384 13.75 -3.84 -34.67
C ASP A 384 13.50 -5.36 -34.48
N PRO A 385 13.43 -6.16 -35.56
CA PRO A 385 13.27 -7.61 -35.46
C PRO A 385 14.52 -8.34 -34.92
N ALA A 386 15.60 -7.62 -34.60
CA ALA A 386 16.73 -8.13 -33.83
C ALA A 386 16.66 -7.78 -32.34
N SER A 387 15.72 -6.94 -31.90
CA SER A 387 15.45 -6.72 -30.48
C SER A 387 14.79 -7.97 -29.88
N THR A 388 15.22 -8.32 -28.67
CA THR A 388 14.66 -9.43 -27.89
C THR A 388 14.20 -9.01 -26.50
N ASP A 389 14.33 -7.72 -26.16
CA ASP A 389 13.95 -7.21 -24.85
C ASP A 389 12.48 -6.74 -24.86
N THR A 390 11.84 -6.86 -23.71
CA THR A 390 10.46 -6.44 -23.45
C THR A 390 10.44 -5.44 -22.30
N TRP A 391 9.33 -4.71 -22.14
CA TRP A 391 9.24 -3.57 -21.23
C TRP A 391 7.97 -3.67 -20.39
N THR A 392 8.09 -3.60 -19.07
CA THR A 392 6.96 -3.32 -18.16
C THR A 392 6.79 -1.80 -18.09
N ILE A 393 5.57 -1.28 -18.19
CA ILE A 393 5.26 0.12 -17.86
C ILE A 393 4.94 0.22 -16.36
N GLY A 394 5.54 1.19 -15.70
CA GLY A 394 5.03 1.76 -14.45
C GLY A 394 4.30 3.07 -14.73
N ILE A 395 3.10 3.22 -14.17
CA ILE A 395 2.33 4.47 -14.15
C ILE A 395 2.08 4.90 -12.71
N TYR A 396 2.09 6.20 -12.46
CA TYR A 396 1.88 6.78 -11.13
C TYR A 396 0.92 7.96 -11.18
N GLN A 397 0.22 8.24 -10.08
CA GLN A 397 -0.48 9.52 -9.89
C GLN A 397 0.53 10.65 -9.68
N TRP A 398 0.10 11.90 -9.92
CA TRP A 398 1.01 13.06 -9.94
C TRP A 398 1.73 13.32 -8.61
N ASP A 399 1.06 13.01 -7.50
CA ASP A 399 1.54 13.13 -6.12
C ASP A 399 2.14 11.82 -5.58
N MET A 400 2.29 10.79 -6.42
CA MET A 400 2.71 9.43 -6.08
C MET A 400 1.74 8.64 -5.18
N SER A 401 0.54 9.14 -4.87
CA SER A 401 -0.55 8.44 -4.14
C SER A 401 -1.23 7.33 -4.97
N GLY A 402 -0.59 6.89 -6.04
CA GLY A 402 -1.14 5.99 -7.04
C GLY A 402 -0.01 5.37 -7.81
N GLY A 403 -0.03 4.05 -7.96
CA GLY A 403 0.94 3.32 -8.76
C GLY A 403 0.35 2.03 -9.30
N HIS A 404 0.64 1.74 -10.56
CA HIS A 404 0.18 0.53 -11.24
C HIS A 404 1.17 0.07 -12.30
N ALA A 405 1.16 -1.22 -12.62
CA ALA A 405 2.07 -1.83 -13.58
C ALA A 405 1.31 -2.54 -14.71
N ILE A 406 1.62 -2.19 -15.96
CA ILE A 406 0.92 -2.65 -17.15
C ILE A 406 1.90 -3.05 -18.26
N THR A 407 1.39 -3.79 -19.26
CA THR A 407 2.21 -4.42 -20.31
C THR A 407 2.00 -3.75 -21.67
N PRO A 408 2.89 -2.85 -22.13
CA PRO A 408 2.85 -2.35 -23.51
C PRO A 408 3.09 -3.47 -24.52
N PHE A 409 2.39 -3.39 -25.65
CA PHE A 409 2.60 -4.32 -26.77
C PHE A 409 2.67 -3.68 -28.15
N ALA A 410 2.12 -2.47 -28.34
CA ALA A 410 2.18 -1.75 -29.60
C ALA A 410 2.13 -0.23 -29.39
N VAL A 411 2.51 0.52 -30.43
CA VAL A 411 2.43 1.97 -30.49
C VAL A 411 1.74 2.36 -31.80
N GLU A 412 0.73 3.23 -31.73
CA GLU A 412 -0.05 3.72 -32.88
C GLU A 412 0.03 5.25 -33.00
N ASP A 413 0.39 5.77 -34.17
CA ASP A 413 0.29 7.21 -34.50
C ASP A 413 -1.16 7.58 -34.85
N GLN A 414 -1.83 8.34 -33.99
CA GLN A 414 -3.19 8.84 -34.22
C GLN A 414 -3.21 10.15 -35.05
N GLY A 415 -2.04 10.69 -35.38
CA GLY A 415 -1.87 11.95 -36.06
C GLY A 415 -1.92 13.16 -35.12
N GLY A 416 -1.55 14.33 -35.65
CA GLY A 416 -1.51 15.57 -34.87
C GLY A 416 -0.43 15.64 -33.79
N GLY A 417 0.36 14.58 -33.60
CA GLY A 417 1.29 14.39 -32.49
C GLY A 417 0.70 13.60 -31.33
N ILE A 418 -0.53 13.10 -31.43
CA ILE A 418 -1.10 12.14 -30.46
C ILE A 418 -0.66 10.72 -30.84
N VAL A 419 -0.19 9.98 -29.84
CA VAL A 419 0.22 8.58 -29.95
C VAL A 419 -0.51 7.77 -28.89
N HIS A 420 -0.94 6.56 -29.25
CA HIS A 420 -1.44 5.58 -28.29
C HIS A 420 -0.38 4.51 -28.05
N ILE A 421 -0.06 4.24 -26.79
CA ILE A 421 0.65 3.02 -26.40
C ILE A 421 -0.42 1.99 -26.05
N LEU A 422 -0.55 0.91 -26.82
CA LEU A 422 -1.50 -0.15 -26.54
C LEU A 422 -0.96 -1.07 -25.45
N VAL A 423 -1.78 -1.36 -24.45
CA VAL A 423 -1.41 -2.07 -23.22
C VAL A 423 -2.37 -3.23 -22.93
N TYR A 424 -1.81 -4.32 -22.38
CA TYR A 424 -2.54 -5.24 -21.52
C TYR A 424 -2.46 -4.70 -20.09
N ASP A 425 -3.61 -4.58 -19.47
CA ASP A 425 -3.80 -4.11 -18.10
C ASP A 425 -4.32 -5.28 -17.28
N ASN A 426 -3.60 -5.66 -16.22
CA ASN A 426 -4.00 -6.79 -15.38
C ASN A 426 -5.23 -6.48 -14.51
N ASN A 427 -5.70 -5.23 -14.42
CA ASN A 427 -7.01 -4.90 -13.86
C ASN A 427 -8.17 -5.04 -14.87
N PHE A 428 -7.87 -5.31 -16.14
CA PHE A 428 -8.88 -5.47 -17.19
C PHE A 428 -8.53 -6.66 -18.13
N PRO A 429 -8.64 -7.91 -17.64
CA PRO A 429 -8.14 -9.09 -18.34
C PRO A 429 -8.72 -9.29 -19.74
N GLY A 430 -7.84 -9.58 -20.69
CA GLY A 430 -8.22 -9.79 -22.09
C GLY A 430 -8.58 -8.53 -22.88
N GLU A 431 -8.64 -7.35 -22.26
CA GLU A 431 -8.91 -6.10 -22.99
C GLU A 431 -7.63 -5.48 -23.59
N THR A 432 -7.80 -4.80 -24.73
CA THR A 432 -6.78 -3.89 -25.27
C THR A 432 -7.13 -2.47 -24.81
N ARG A 433 -6.33 -1.92 -23.91
CA ARG A 433 -6.44 -0.54 -23.44
C ARG A 433 -5.32 0.30 -24.04
N ASN A 434 -5.34 1.61 -23.85
CA ASN A 434 -4.34 2.52 -24.42
C ASN A 434 -3.98 3.68 -23.50
N VAL A 435 -2.68 3.91 -23.31
CA VAL A 435 -2.13 5.13 -22.72
C VAL A 435 -2.03 6.17 -23.84
N ILE A 436 -2.62 7.35 -23.63
CA ILE A 436 -2.63 8.44 -24.61
C ILE A 436 -1.44 9.35 -24.31
N VAL A 437 -0.62 9.67 -25.31
CA VAL A 437 0.55 10.54 -25.20
C VAL A 437 0.46 11.67 -26.22
N ASP A 438 0.49 12.93 -25.77
CA ASP A 438 0.68 14.09 -26.66
C ASP A 438 2.18 14.38 -26.78
N ARG A 439 2.75 14.06 -27.93
CA ARG A 439 4.17 14.27 -28.23
C ARG A 439 4.57 15.74 -28.35
N ASN A 440 3.64 16.65 -28.65
CA ASN A 440 3.93 18.08 -28.76
C ASN A 440 3.99 18.74 -27.38
N GLN A 441 3.09 18.35 -26.49
CA GLN A 441 3.03 18.83 -25.10
C GLN A 441 3.97 18.05 -24.17
N ASN A 442 4.36 16.84 -24.58
CA ASN A 442 5.13 15.87 -23.80
C ASN A 442 4.42 15.44 -22.51
N THR A 443 3.11 15.19 -22.65
CA THR A 443 2.20 14.75 -21.59
C THR A 443 1.62 13.37 -21.90
N TRP A 444 1.11 12.70 -20.88
CA TRP A 444 0.42 11.41 -21.00
C TRP A 444 -0.80 11.35 -20.08
N GLN A 445 -1.75 10.48 -20.42
CA GLN A 445 -2.91 10.16 -19.58
C GLN A 445 -3.42 8.72 -19.79
N TYR A 446 -4.01 8.14 -18.75
CA TYR A 446 -4.62 6.81 -18.73
C TYR A 446 -5.70 6.72 -17.64
N GLN A 447 -6.75 5.92 -17.85
CA GLN A 447 -7.75 5.67 -16.80
C GLN A 447 -7.51 4.30 -16.17
N ALA A 448 -7.17 4.23 -14.88
CA ALA A 448 -6.93 2.97 -14.17
C ALA A 448 -7.28 3.10 -12.69
N SER A 449 -7.58 1.98 -12.04
CA SER A 449 -7.49 1.83 -10.59
C SER A 449 -6.27 0.95 -10.27
N THR A 450 -5.78 0.99 -9.03
CA THR A 450 -4.79 0.02 -8.53
C THR A 450 -5.48 -1.27 -8.06
N ASN A 451 -6.57 -1.12 -7.30
CA ASN A 451 -7.51 -2.19 -6.97
C ASN A 451 -8.56 -2.34 -8.09
N PRO A 452 -8.70 -3.50 -8.75
CA PRO A 452 -9.72 -3.71 -9.79
C PRO A 452 -11.16 -3.64 -9.27
N ASN A 453 -11.37 -3.77 -7.94
CA ASN A 453 -12.70 -3.65 -7.32
C ASN A 453 -13.13 -2.18 -7.13
N GLU A 454 -12.21 -1.22 -7.21
CA GLU A 454 -12.47 0.20 -7.00
C GLU A 454 -12.66 0.99 -8.30
N PRO A 455 -13.35 2.15 -8.27
CA PRO A 455 -13.49 3.03 -9.43
C PRO A 455 -12.13 3.43 -10.03
N SER A 456 -12.02 3.43 -11.35
CA SER A 456 -10.80 3.88 -12.02
C SER A 456 -10.65 5.40 -11.99
N GLU A 457 -9.44 5.86 -11.67
CA GLU A 457 -9.04 7.25 -11.60
C GLU A 457 -8.21 7.67 -12.83
N LEU A 458 -7.94 8.97 -12.96
CA LEU A 458 -7.13 9.53 -14.04
C LEU A 458 -5.66 9.57 -13.62
N TYR A 459 -4.88 8.68 -14.19
CA TYR A 459 -3.43 8.73 -14.16
C TYR A 459 -2.95 9.70 -15.25
N GLU A 460 -2.20 10.74 -14.91
CA GLU A 460 -1.65 11.69 -15.87
C GLU A 460 -0.29 12.25 -15.46
N GLY A 461 0.43 12.83 -16.43
CA GLY A 461 1.72 13.44 -16.15
C GLY A 461 2.38 14.10 -17.36
N ASP A 462 3.55 14.68 -17.12
CA ASP A 462 4.38 15.37 -18.11
C ASP A 462 5.88 15.00 -18.00
N ALA A 463 6.71 15.69 -18.79
CA ALA A 463 8.17 15.52 -18.79
C ALA A 463 8.90 15.86 -17.47
N ASN A 464 8.23 16.52 -16.53
CA ASN A 464 8.78 16.93 -15.23
C ASN A 464 8.28 16.01 -14.10
N SER A 465 7.07 15.48 -14.21
CA SER A 465 6.44 14.58 -13.22
C SER A 465 7.19 13.25 -13.02
N GLN A 466 7.81 12.71 -14.08
CA GLN A 466 8.44 11.38 -14.09
C GLN A 466 7.51 10.20 -13.76
N THR A 467 6.18 10.40 -13.82
CA THR A 467 5.14 9.42 -13.44
C THR A 467 4.82 8.36 -14.50
N LEU A 468 5.54 8.33 -15.62
CA LEU A 468 5.48 7.27 -16.62
C LEU A 468 6.89 6.73 -16.87
N GLU A 469 7.09 5.44 -16.57
CA GLU A 469 8.37 4.75 -16.75
C GLU A 469 8.23 3.46 -17.56
N ILE A 470 9.34 3.00 -18.15
CA ILE A 470 9.50 1.62 -18.61
C ILE A 470 10.75 0.97 -18.02
N ILE A 471 10.60 -0.29 -17.58
CA ILE A 471 11.65 -1.13 -17.01
C ILE A 471 11.89 -2.34 -17.95
N PRO A 472 13.14 -2.64 -18.36
CA PRO A 472 13.42 -3.73 -19.27
C PRO A 472 13.33 -5.09 -18.56
N THR A 473 12.81 -6.10 -19.26
CA THR A 473 12.79 -7.48 -18.79
C THR A 473 14.21 -8.03 -18.63
N SER A 474 15.15 -7.66 -19.49
CA SER A 474 16.54 -8.15 -19.46
C SER A 474 17.27 -7.91 -18.13
N ASN A 475 16.96 -6.84 -17.40
CA ASN A 475 17.56 -6.57 -16.08
C ASN A 475 16.97 -7.43 -14.95
N ARG A 476 15.77 -7.99 -15.14
CA ARG A 476 15.11 -8.91 -14.17
C ARG A 476 15.68 -10.34 -14.26
N LEU A 477 16.40 -10.65 -15.35
CA LEU A 477 16.96 -11.97 -15.61
C LEU A 477 18.30 -12.20 -14.88
N GLY A 478 18.46 -13.41 -14.33
CA GLY A 478 19.66 -13.80 -13.60
C GLY A 478 19.59 -13.46 -12.11
N LEU A 479 20.70 -13.70 -11.40
CA LEU A 479 20.79 -13.40 -9.97
C LEU A 479 20.73 -11.90 -9.73
N GLN A 480 19.98 -11.54 -8.69
CA GLN A 480 19.87 -10.19 -8.16
C GLN A 480 20.87 -10.00 -7.01
N ASP A 481 21.23 -8.75 -6.72
CA ASP A 481 22.15 -8.38 -5.66
C ASP A 481 21.46 -8.50 -4.29
N CYS A 482 22.05 -9.27 -3.38
CA CYS A 482 21.58 -9.42 -2.01
C CYS A 482 22.20 -8.33 -1.11
N GLU A 483 21.46 -7.27 -0.80
CA GLU A 483 21.98 -6.18 0.01
C GLU A 483 22.13 -6.55 1.51
N PHE A 484 21.20 -7.35 2.03
CA PHE A 484 21.15 -7.82 3.42
C PHE A 484 22.05 -9.03 3.74
N CYS A 485 22.66 -9.69 2.74
CA CYS A 485 23.58 -10.81 2.99
C CYS A 485 24.90 -10.31 3.61
N SER A 486 25.49 -11.02 4.58
CA SER A 486 26.78 -10.62 5.19
C SER A 486 27.94 -10.49 4.19
N SER A 487 27.86 -11.19 3.06
CA SER A 487 28.79 -11.12 1.93
C SER A 487 28.84 -9.73 1.24
N SER A 488 27.75 -8.95 1.29
CA SER A 488 27.62 -7.65 0.62
C SER A 488 28.62 -6.63 1.18
N ALA A 489 28.87 -6.68 2.49
CA ALA A 489 29.87 -5.87 3.19
C ALA A 489 31.34 -6.25 2.87
N GLY A 490 31.57 -7.41 2.25
CA GLY A 490 32.92 -8.00 2.02
C GLY A 490 33.48 -7.91 0.60
N GLY A 491 32.71 -7.38 -0.35
CA GLY A 491 33.01 -7.40 -1.80
C GLY A 491 34.22 -6.57 -2.23
N GLY A 492 35.43 -7.12 -2.13
CA GLY A 492 36.70 -6.45 -2.48
C GLY A 492 36.91 -6.13 -3.98
N GLY A 493 36.20 -5.13 -4.51
CA GLY A 493 36.39 -4.56 -5.85
C GLY A 493 36.63 -3.04 -5.81
N LEU A 494 37.48 -2.51 -6.71
CA LEU A 494 37.79 -1.07 -6.79
C LEU A 494 36.69 -0.23 -7.50
N ALA A 495 35.44 -0.67 -7.43
CA ALA A 495 34.30 0.21 -7.65
C ALA A 495 34.15 1.15 -6.44
N MET A 496 33.37 2.22 -6.60
CA MET A 496 32.94 3.05 -5.47
C MET A 496 32.31 2.11 -4.42
N GLN A 497 32.73 2.17 -3.15
CA GLN A 497 31.96 1.51 -2.10
C GLN A 497 30.57 2.12 -2.14
N ALA A 498 29.56 1.34 -2.53
CA ALA A 498 28.19 1.70 -2.26
C ALA A 498 28.09 1.89 -0.75
N LEU A 499 27.41 2.96 -0.32
CA LEU A 499 27.00 3.04 1.08
C LEU A 499 26.05 1.87 1.27
N GLY A 500 26.37 0.96 2.19
CA GLY A 500 25.41 -0.02 2.66
C GLY A 500 24.39 0.66 3.56
N TYR A 501 23.21 0.08 3.63
CA TYR A 501 22.07 0.61 4.37
C TYR A 501 21.52 -0.45 5.32
N ASN A 502 20.96 0.01 6.45
CA ASN A 502 19.89 -0.70 7.14
C ASN A 502 18.58 -0.36 6.42
N GLN A 503 17.73 -1.35 6.19
CA GLN A 503 16.35 -1.18 5.75
C GLN A 503 15.47 -1.20 7.01
N ILE A 504 14.68 -0.16 7.26
CA ILE A 504 13.69 -0.12 8.34
C ILE A 504 12.30 -0.16 7.69
N TRP A 505 11.47 -1.05 8.20
CA TRP A 505 10.14 -1.36 7.70
C TRP A 505 9.12 -1.17 8.84
N LEU A 506 7.94 -0.66 8.48
CA LEU A 506 6.75 -0.73 9.32
C LEU A 506 5.72 -1.66 8.66
N GLU A 507 5.07 -2.48 9.48
CA GLU A 507 3.79 -3.10 9.19
C GLU A 507 2.79 -2.68 10.25
N GLY A 508 1.55 -2.37 9.88
CA GLY A 508 0.54 -1.79 10.78
C GLY A 508 0.28 -0.31 10.51
N GLY A 509 -0.72 0.24 11.19
CA GLY A 509 -1.27 1.58 10.91
C GLY A 509 -0.65 2.74 11.69
N ALA A 510 0.52 2.58 12.28
CA ALA A 510 1.25 3.68 12.93
C ALA A 510 2.09 4.49 11.91
N ASP A 511 2.77 5.54 12.38
CA ASP A 511 3.82 6.24 11.64
C ASP A 511 5.21 5.99 12.26
N LEU A 512 6.29 6.06 11.47
CA LEU A 512 7.66 6.09 11.96
C LEU A 512 8.30 7.48 11.85
N LEU A 513 9.08 7.83 12.87
CA LEU A 513 10.00 8.98 12.85
C LEU A 513 11.38 8.58 13.39
N LEU A 514 12.33 8.37 12.49
CA LEU A 514 13.71 8.07 12.79
C LEU A 514 14.46 9.36 13.14
N THR A 515 15.29 9.35 14.19
CA THR A 515 16.08 10.52 14.63
C THR A 515 17.53 10.12 14.88
N ASP A 516 18.49 10.81 14.26
CA ASP A 516 19.92 10.55 14.42
C ASP A 516 20.54 11.24 15.66
N GLY A 517 21.77 10.86 16.00
CA GLY A 517 22.50 11.44 17.14
C GLY A 517 22.89 12.92 17.03
N GLU A 518 22.68 13.58 15.88
CA GLU A 518 22.80 15.04 15.72
C GLU A 518 21.43 15.76 15.82
N GLY A 519 20.33 15.02 15.83
CA GLY A 519 18.95 15.50 15.89
C GLY A 519 18.31 15.74 14.52
N ASN A 520 18.89 15.23 13.44
CA ASN A 520 18.25 15.20 12.12
C ASN A 520 17.22 14.06 12.10
N ARG A 521 16.08 14.25 11.42
CA ARG A 521 14.97 13.30 11.41
C ARG A 521 14.55 12.87 10.01
N THR A 522 14.11 11.63 9.86
CA THR A 522 13.50 11.10 8.62
C THR A 522 12.27 10.26 8.98
N GLY A 523 11.14 10.49 8.32
CA GLY A 523 9.83 9.91 8.70
C GLY A 523 8.72 10.95 8.76
N PHE A 524 7.58 10.59 9.32
CA PHE A 524 6.41 11.47 9.37
C PHE A 524 6.40 12.38 10.60
N VAL A 525 5.92 13.61 10.43
CA VAL A 525 5.71 14.59 11.50
C VAL A 525 4.38 15.30 11.26
N ASN A 526 3.37 15.01 12.08
CA ASN A 526 1.98 15.48 11.88
C ASN A 526 1.40 15.09 10.50
N GLY A 527 1.82 13.94 9.94
CA GLY A 527 1.41 13.49 8.61
C GLY A 527 2.21 14.06 7.43
N GLU A 528 3.14 15.00 7.66
CA GLU A 528 4.09 15.43 6.62
C GLU A 528 5.38 14.58 6.68
N PHE A 529 5.79 14.00 5.56
CA PHE A 529 7.06 13.28 5.46
C PHE A 529 8.26 14.23 5.39
N ILE A 530 9.29 13.98 6.19
CA ILE A 530 10.56 14.70 6.18
C ILE A 530 11.74 13.76 5.97
N ASN A 531 12.84 14.26 5.38
CA ASN A 531 14.10 13.53 5.25
C ASN A 531 15.30 14.46 5.47
N GLU A 532 15.70 14.60 6.73
CA GLU A 532 16.82 15.46 7.18
C GLU A 532 18.10 14.65 7.43
N ILE A 533 18.01 13.32 7.66
CA ILE A 533 19.17 12.48 8.02
C ILE A 533 20.18 12.40 6.85
N PRO A 534 21.46 12.79 7.06
CA PRO A 534 22.44 12.86 5.96
C PRO A 534 22.70 11.52 5.25
N GLY A 535 22.18 11.40 4.02
CA GLY A 535 22.39 10.24 3.15
C GLY A 535 21.35 9.13 3.29
N ALA A 536 20.36 9.32 4.16
CA ALA A 536 19.15 8.50 4.21
C ALA A 536 18.33 8.63 2.92
N LYS A 537 17.61 7.57 2.56
CA LYS A 537 16.70 7.52 1.42
C LYS A 537 15.43 6.76 1.81
N THR A 538 14.42 6.86 0.96
CA THR A 538 13.27 5.97 0.91
C THR A 538 13.41 5.02 -0.29
N GLU A 539 12.90 3.81 -0.18
CA GLU A 539 12.44 3.05 -1.35
C GLU A 539 10.92 3.10 -1.43
N GLU A 540 10.45 3.22 -2.66
CA GLU A 540 9.10 3.59 -3.02
C GLU A 540 8.63 2.57 -4.04
N TYR A 541 8.04 1.48 -3.56
CA TYR A 541 7.34 0.52 -4.43
C TYR A 541 6.04 1.17 -4.92
N LYS A 542 5.33 0.55 -5.88
CA LYS A 542 4.19 1.18 -6.59
C LYS A 542 2.93 1.43 -5.74
N PHE A 543 3.06 1.48 -4.42
CA PHE A 543 1.97 1.44 -3.43
C PHE A 543 2.18 2.42 -2.26
N LEU A 544 2.97 3.50 -2.45
CA LEU A 544 3.24 4.47 -1.39
C LEU A 544 1.98 5.20 -0.90
N GLY A 545 1.67 5.09 0.40
CA GLY A 545 0.64 5.91 1.04
C GLY A 545 -0.74 5.83 0.39
N ILE A 546 -0.97 4.77 -0.39
CA ILE A 546 -2.25 4.43 -0.97
C ILE A 546 -2.83 3.37 -0.08
N ASP A 547 -4.03 3.64 0.45
CA ASP A 547 -4.87 2.55 0.89
C ASP A 547 -5.29 1.74 -0.34
N VAL A 548 -4.68 0.58 -0.52
CA VAL A 548 -5.12 -0.42 -1.48
C VAL A 548 -5.39 -1.72 -0.74
N TRP A 549 -6.63 -2.19 -0.83
CA TRP A 549 -7.16 -3.36 -0.09
C TRP A 549 -7.30 -3.15 1.44
N ASP A 550 -7.57 -1.92 1.91
CA ASP A 550 -7.62 -1.53 3.34
C ASP A 550 -6.23 -1.62 4.02
N VAL A 551 -5.16 -1.21 3.31
CA VAL A 551 -3.76 -1.37 3.73
C VAL A 551 -2.92 -0.10 3.52
N ASP A 552 -2.70 0.65 4.61
CA ASP A 552 -1.68 1.70 4.66
C ASP A 552 -0.27 1.09 4.67
N LYS A 553 0.63 1.59 3.80
CA LYS A 553 2.07 1.24 3.80
C LYS A 553 2.95 2.49 3.83
N GLU A 554 3.86 2.52 4.80
CA GLU A 554 4.98 3.46 4.83
C GLU A 554 6.02 3.17 3.72
N PRO A 555 6.91 4.14 3.38
CA PRO A 555 8.10 3.86 2.58
C PRO A 555 9.10 2.98 3.34
N VAL A 556 9.95 2.25 2.62
CA VAL A 556 11.08 1.54 3.23
C VAL A 556 12.20 2.54 3.51
N TYR A 557 12.62 2.68 4.77
CA TYR A 557 13.67 3.63 5.13
C TYR A 557 15.06 3.02 4.96
N LEU A 558 15.88 3.61 4.10
CA LEU A 558 17.28 3.23 3.94
C LEU A 558 18.18 4.16 4.76
N ILE A 559 18.64 3.71 5.92
CA ILE A 559 19.54 4.46 6.82
C ILE A 559 21.00 4.00 6.67
N PRO A 560 21.98 4.90 6.44
CA PRO A 560 23.38 4.50 6.23
C PRO A 560 23.97 3.70 7.41
N LEU A 561 24.67 2.61 7.10
CA LEU A 561 25.32 1.77 8.12
C LEU A 561 26.30 2.56 8.99
N GLY A 562 26.34 2.22 10.28
CA GLY A 562 27.21 2.88 11.26
C GLY A 562 26.70 4.24 11.77
N LEU A 563 25.53 4.69 11.34
CA LEU A 563 24.82 5.83 11.92
C LEU A 563 24.03 5.38 13.18
N PRO A 564 24.14 6.05 14.34
CA PRO A 564 23.25 5.84 15.47
C PRO A 564 21.95 6.62 15.30
N PHE A 565 20.82 5.95 15.52
CA PHE A 565 19.49 6.54 15.48
C PHE A 565 18.53 5.82 16.45
N SER A 566 17.44 6.49 16.79
CA SER A 566 16.25 5.91 17.42
C SER A 566 15.07 6.01 16.46
N ILE A 567 14.08 5.14 16.64
CA ILE A 567 12.83 5.10 15.89
C ILE A 567 11.71 5.44 16.89
N LEU A 568 10.96 6.51 16.63
CA LEU A 568 9.67 6.75 17.28
C LEU A 568 8.59 6.03 16.47
N VAL A 569 7.74 5.26 17.13
CA VAL A 569 6.51 4.70 16.57
C VAL A 569 5.36 5.58 17.06
N ASP A 570 4.62 6.21 16.15
CA ASP A 570 3.69 7.30 16.45
C ASP A 570 2.27 6.92 16.01
N ALA A 571 1.38 6.73 16.99
CA ALA A 571 -0.05 6.47 16.77
C ALA A 571 -0.91 7.73 16.96
N SER A 572 -0.36 8.93 16.76
CA SER A 572 -1.10 10.19 16.91
C SER A 572 -2.15 10.44 15.82
N ARG A 573 -2.01 9.81 14.65
CA ARG A 573 -2.98 9.91 13.54
C ARG A 573 -4.03 8.79 13.52
N VAL A 574 -3.85 7.70 14.27
CA VAL A 574 -4.81 6.59 14.27
C VAL A 574 -6.07 6.94 15.06
N THR A 575 -7.20 6.37 14.66
CA THR A 575 -8.52 6.66 15.28
C THR A 575 -9.03 5.53 16.19
N GLU A 576 -8.53 4.31 16.01
CA GLU A 576 -8.75 3.14 16.86
C GLU A 576 -7.37 2.50 17.18
N GLY A 577 -7.30 1.63 18.19
CA GLY A 577 -6.04 1.00 18.59
C GLY A 577 -5.48 0.09 17.50
N VAL A 578 -4.19 0.23 17.20
CA VAL A 578 -3.48 -0.50 16.14
C VAL A 578 -2.45 -1.47 16.72
N THR A 579 -2.17 -2.54 15.99
CA THR A 579 -0.97 -3.36 16.22
C THR A 579 0.01 -3.09 15.08
N SER A 580 1.30 -3.00 15.41
CA SER A 580 2.37 -2.76 14.44
C SER A 580 3.59 -3.66 14.69
N THR A 581 4.41 -3.83 13.66
CA THR A 581 5.70 -4.52 13.72
C THR A 581 6.75 -3.64 13.05
N VAL A 582 7.89 -3.44 13.73
CA VAL A 582 9.01 -2.64 13.23
C VAL A 582 10.22 -3.54 13.03
N SER A 583 10.66 -3.67 11.78
CA SER A 583 11.77 -4.54 11.38
C SER A 583 12.94 -3.72 10.85
N MET A 584 14.15 -3.94 11.37
CA MET A 584 15.39 -3.42 10.80
C MET A 584 16.26 -4.57 10.26
N ILE A 585 16.45 -4.59 8.95
CA ILE A 585 17.28 -5.58 8.24
C ILE A 585 18.59 -4.92 7.82
N GLY A 586 19.72 -5.55 8.15
CA GLY A 586 21.06 -5.11 7.75
C GLY A 586 21.96 -6.27 7.33
N PRO A 587 23.22 -6.00 6.92
CA PRO A 587 24.11 -7.04 6.37
C PRO A 587 24.45 -8.14 7.38
N GLY A 588 23.78 -9.29 7.25
CA GLY A 588 23.93 -10.45 8.11
C GLY A 588 23.19 -10.36 9.46
N TYR A 589 22.23 -9.45 9.62
CA TYR A 589 21.39 -9.38 10.82
C TYR A 589 19.99 -8.81 10.57
N THR A 590 19.06 -9.16 11.44
CA THR A 590 17.74 -8.52 11.55
C THR A 590 17.42 -8.25 13.03
N LEU A 591 16.79 -7.10 13.31
CA LEU A 591 16.18 -6.77 14.60
C LEU A 591 14.69 -6.51 14.37
N VAL A 592 13.81 -7.06 15.20
CA VAL A 592 12.36 -6.81 15.11
C VAL A 592 11.79 -6.50 16.49
N VAL A 593 10.83 -5.59 16.54
CA VAL A 593 9.87 -5.48 17.65
C VAL A 593 8.48 -5.74 17.06
N GLU A 594 7.90 -6.88 17.41
CA GLU A 594 6.65 -7.42 16.86
C GLU A 594 5.49 -7.31 17.87
N ASP A 595 4.25 -7.24 17.36
CA ASP A 595 3.01 -7.18 18.15
C ASP A 595 2.86 -5.90 19.02
N LEU A 596 3.53 -4.80 18.65
CA LEU A 596 3.43 -3.47 19.30
C LEU A 596 1.98 -2.99 19.28
N TYR A 597 1.32 -2.89 20.44
CA TYR A 597 -0.05 -2.35 20.51
C TYR A 597 -0.05 -0.88 20.91
N LEU A 598 -0.54 0.00 20.03
CA LEU A 598 -0.63 1.44 20.29
C LEU A 598 -2.09 1.90 20.34
N ASP A 599 -2.46 2.57 21.43
CA ASP A 599 -3.74 3.30 21.54
C ASP A 599 -3.68 4.65 20.78
N PRO A 600 -4.82 5.21 20.30
CA PRO A 600 -4.86 6.50 19.64
C PRO A 600 -4.21 7.63 20.45
N GLY A 601 -3.24 8.33 19.86
CA GLY A 601 -2.51 9.42 20.50
C GLY A 601 -1.28 9.00 21.31
N THR A 602 -0.90 7.71 21.30
CA THR A 602 0.29 7.21 22.00
C THR A 602 1.51 7.12 21.07
N THR A 603 2.70 7.01 21.67
CA THR A 603 3.96 6.82 20.94
C THR A 603 4.91 5.94 21.74
N ASP A 604 5.63 5.04 21.08
CA ASP A 604 6.70 4.24 21.66
C ASP A 604 8.07 4.56 21.04
N VAL A 605 9.15 4.18 21.72
CA VAL A 605 10.52 4.40 21.23
C VAL A 605 11.28 3.08 21.13
N ILE A 606 11.79 2.80 19.93
CA ILE A 606 12.72 1.72 19.66
C ILE A 606 14.12 2.31 19.46
N GLY A 607 15.08 1.87 20.25
CA GLY A 607 16.50 2.24 20.09
C GLY A 607 17.27 1.09 19.44
N VAL A 608 18.13 1.41 18.46
CA VAL A 608 18.96 0.42 17.78
C VAL A 608 20.43 0.84 17.77
N SER A 609 21.33 -0.12 18.01
CA SER A 609 22.76 0.11 17.77
C SER A 609 23.08 0.15 16.27
N PRO A 610 24.04 0.98 15.82
CA PRO A 610 24.46 1.06 14.42
C PRO A 610 25.02 -0.24 13.81
N ASP A 611 25.38 -1.22 14.64
CA ASP A 611 26.00 -2.50 14.27
C ASP A 611 25.08 -3.71 14.48
N GLY A 612 23.77 -3.49 14.72
CA GLY A 612 22.76 -4.55 14.81
C GLY A 612 22.85 -5.44 16.06
N ARG A 613 23.48 -4.96 17.15
CA ARG A 613 23.75 -5.75 18.36
C ARG A 613 22.92 -5.36 19.59
N GLN A 614 22.16 -4.29 19.54
CA GLN A 614 21.33 -3.81 20.65
C GLN A 614 20.00 -3.32 20.12
N LEU A 615 18.95 -3.68 20.86
CA LEU A 615 17.57 -3.27 20.67
C LEU A 615 17.04 -2.85 22.05
N THR A 616 16.45 -1.67 22.14
CA THR A 616 15.70 -1.22 23.31
C THR A 616 14.27 -0.92 22.89
N TYR A 617 13.31 -1.36 23.68
CA TYR A 617 11.92 -0.93 23.57
C TYR A 617 11.51 -0.16 24.83
N SER A 618 10.91 1.01 24.67
CA SER A 618 10.49 1.89 25.76
C SER A 618 9.09 2.44 25.49
N THR A 619 8.19 2.27 26.46
CA THR A 619 6.78 2.67 26.38
C THR A 619 6.32 3.38 27.66
N GLU A 620 5.28 4.23 27.55
CA GLU A 620 4.65 4.94 28.67
C GLU A 620 3.36 4.24 29.16
N TYR A 621 3.03 3.06 28.64
CA TYR A 621 1.90 2.22 29.06
C TYR A 621 2.34 0.77 29.29
N ASN A 622 1.41 -0.11 29.66
CA ASN A 622 1.71 -1.53 29.79
C ASN A 622 1.56 -2.20 28.43
N ASP A 623 2.67 -2.70 27.90
CA ASP A 623 2.73 -3.50 26.68
C ASP A 623 3.78 -4.61 26.86
N ALA A 624 3.85 -5.58 25.96
CA ALA A 624 4.88 -6.62 25.97
C ALA A 624 5.10 -7.20 24.57
N PRO A 625 5.75 -6.44 23.66
CA PRO A 625 6.07 -6.92 22.33
C PRO A 625 7.15 -8.01 22.36
N ASP A 626 7.16 -8.83 21.32
CA ASP A 626 8.21 -9.82 21.10
C ASP A 626 9.43 -9.14 20.47
N MET A 627 10.61 -9.31 21.07
CA MET A 627 11.87 -8.75 20.58
C MET A 627 12.69 -9.84 19.87
N ILE A 628 12.93 -9.66 18.57
CA ILE A 628 13.61 -10.65 17.73
C ILE A 628 15.00 -10.17 17.31
N PHE A 629 15.98 -11.07 17.39
CA PHE A 629 17.34 -10.88 16.87
C PHE A 629 17.70 -12.05 15.95
N GLY A 630 17.97 -11.78 14.67
CA GLY A 630 18.55 -12.74 13.75
C GLY A 630 19.99 -12.37 13.38
N ILE A 631 20.91 -13.34 13.34
CA ILE A 631 22.32 -13.14 12.93
C ILE A 631 22.90 -14.28 12.08
N GLU A 632 23.70 -13.90 11.08
CA GLU A 632 24.55 -14.82 10.31
C GLU A 632 25.90 -15.06 11.02
N ARG A 633 26.38 -16.32 11.11
CA ARG A 633 27.75 -16.63 11.58
C ARG A 633 28.37 -17.84 10.85
N PRO A 634 29.72 -17.92 10.74
CA PRO A 634 30.39 -18.97 9.94
C PRO A 634 30.27 -20.45 10.39
N GLU A 635 29.55 -20.74 11.48
CA GLU A 635 29.41 -22.11 12.04
C GLU A 635 27.95 -22.52 12.24
N ALA A 636 27.07 -21.55 12.54
CA ALA A 636 25.63 -21.68 12.64
C ALA A 636 25.04 -20.27 12.72
N ASP A 637 23.92 -20.05 12.05
CA ASP A 637 23.10 -18.85 12.18
C ASP A 637 22.15 -19.00 13.37
N TYR A 638 21.71 -17.88 13.93
CA TYR A 638 20.86 -17.86 15.12
C TYR A 638 19.73 -16.85 14.98
N GLU A 639 18.53 -17.25 15.38
CA GLU A 639 17.40 -16.36 15.61
C GLU A 639 16.95 -16.51 17.06
N PHE A 640 16.76 -15.38 17.75
CA PHE A 640 16.29 -15.32 19.13
C PHE A 640 14.99 -14.55 19.16
N ILE A 641 13.93 -15.11 19.75
CA ILE A 641 12.71 -14.40 20.11
C ILE A 641 12.72 -14.30 21.63
N VAL A 642 12.59 -13.09 22.15
CA VAL A 642 12.53 -12.84 23.59
C VAL A 642 11.24 -12.08 23.92
N ALA A 643 10.38 -12.73 24.68
CA ALA A 643 9.10 -12.18 25.14
C ALA A 643 9.17 -11.85 26.63
N ALA A 644 8.50 -10.77 27.05
CA ALA A 644 8.20 -10.50 28.45
C ALA A 644 6.72 -10.84 28.73
N LEU A 645 6.36 -11.25 29.94
CA LEU A 645 4.93 -11.46 30.27
C LEU A 645 4.14 -10.14 30.45
N ASP A 646 4.80 -9.05 30.83
CA ASP A 646 4.26 -7.70 31.02
C ASP A 646 5.46 -6.74 31.13
N ILE A 647 5.43 -5.57 30.48
CA ILE A 647 6.38 -4.48 30.67
C ILE A 647 5.57 -3.29 31.20
N GLU A 648 5.82 -2.92 32.46
CA GLU A 648 5.08 -1.83 33.11
C GLU A 648 5.41 -0.45 32.51
N SER A 649 4.41 0.42 32.46
CA SER A 649 4.51 1.84 32.06
C SER A 649 5.78 2.54 32.55
N GLY A 650 6.58 3.04 31.60
CA GLY A 650 7.82 3.78 31.85
C GLY A 650 9.06 2.91 32.09
N ALA A 651 8.98 1.59 31.90
CA ALA A 651 10.13 0.71 31.84
C ALA A 651 10.76 0.68 30.44
N GLU A 652 12.03 0.25 30.38
CA GLU A 652 12.76 -0.01 29.15
C GLU A 652 13.20 -1.48 29.13
N PHE A 653 12.93 -2.17 28.03
CA PHE A 653 13.33 -3.55 27.78
C PHE A 653 14.55 -3.53 26.86
N LEU A 654 15.72 -3.82 27.45
CA LEU A 654 17.01 -3.76 26.78
C LEU A 654 17.54 -5.18 26.51
N ILE A 655 17.77 -5.47 25.22
CA ILE A 655 18.45 -6.69 24.77
C ILE A 655 19.73 -6.32 24.02
N ASN A 656 20.80 -7.06 24.30
CA ASN A 656 22.11 -6.86 23.68
C ASN A 656 22.78 -8.20 23.33
N LEU A 657 23.44 -8.25 22.18
CA LEU A 657 24.01 -9.45 21.57
C LEU A 657 25.54 -9.32 21.40
N ASP A 658 26.29 -9.99 22.27
CA ASP A 658 27.74 -10.14 22.16
C ASP A 658 28.09 -11.34 21.26
N VAL A 659 28.17 -11.06 19.97
CA VAL A 659 28.53 -12.03 18.91
C VAL A 659 29.95 -12.58 19.06
N GLU A 660 30.84 -11.88 19.77
CA GLU A 660 32.24 -12.28 19.97
C GLU A 660 32.39 -13.31 21.09
N ASN A 661 31.69 -13.12 22.20
CA ASN A 661 31.71 -14.03 23.35
C ASN A 661 30.57 -15.06 23.36
N GLY A 662 29.56 -14.91 22.50
CA GLY A 662 28.44 -15.84 22.39
C GLY A 662 27.39 -15.66 23.48
N LEU A 663 27.09 -14.40 23.82
CA LEU A 663 26.12 -14.03 24.86
C LEU A 663 24.98 -13.20 24.27
N LEU A 664 23.73 -13.59 24.54
CA LEU A 664 22.57 -12.73 24.43
C LEU A 664 22.21 -12.28 25.85
N SER A 665 22.06 -10.98 26.10
CA SER A 665 21.77 -10.44 27.42
C SER A 665 20.47 -9.67 27.47
N ILE A 666 19.68 -9.93 28.51
CA ILE A 666 18.50 -9.14 28.90
C ILE A 666 18.87 -8.37 30.16
N ASN A 667 18.67 -7.05 30.14
CA ASN A 667 18.95 -6.15 31.26
C ASN A 667 17.65 -5.51 31.77
N THR A 668 17.49 -5.45 33.10
CA THR A 668 16.30 -4.91 33.77
C THR A 668 16.61 -3.68 34.63
N ASP A 669 17.69 -2.94 34.36
CA ASP A 669 18.10 -1.76 35.15
C ASP A 669 17.06 -0.64 35.18
N ASN A 670 16.20 -0.60 34.15
CA ASN A 670 15.14 0.38 33.98
C ASN A 670 13.73 -0.19 34.23
N THR A 671 13.60 -1.43 34.75
CA THR A 671 12.29 -1.94 35.23
C THR A 671 12.07 -1.58 36.71
N THR A 672 10.83 -1.69 37.18
CA THR A 672 10.49 -1.44 38.61
C THR A 672 9.86 -2.62 39.33
N GLU A 673 9.43 -3.64 38.59
CA GLU A 673 8.78 -4.85 39.08
C GLU A 673 9.48 -6.10 38.52
N TYR A 674 9.22 -7.24 39.15
CA TYR A 674 9.80 -8.54 38.81
C TYR A 674 9.29 -9.05 37.46
N GLY A 675 10.22 -9.38 36.55
CA GLY A 675 9.91 -9.86 35.20
C GLY A 675 9.96 -11.38 35.08
N ILE A 676 9.11 -11.91 34.20
CA ILE A 676 9.18 -13.28 33.70
C ILE A 676 9.38 -13.18 32.18
N TYR A 677 10.40 -13.87 31.68
CA TYR A 677 10.83 -13.81 30.30
C TYR A 677 10.83 -15.19 29.66
N GLU A 678 10.41 -15.24 28.40
CA GLU A 678 10.51 -16.41 27.54
C GLU A 678 11.57 -16.18 26.47
N ILE A 679 12.33 -17.24 26.16
CA ILE A 679 13.30 -17.24 25.06
C ILE A 679 13.00 -18.45 24.17
N VAL A 680 12.78 -18.17 22.90
CA VAL A 680 12.93 -19.15 21.81
C VAL A 680 14.25 -18.85 21.09
N MET A 681 15.04 -19.89 20.85
CA MET A 681 16.29 -19.78 20.08
C MET A 681 16.31 -20.83 18.97
N TYR A 682 16.33 -20.38 17.73
CA TYR A 682 16.65 -21.18 16.56
C TYR A 682 18.15 -21.18 16.35
N ARG A 683 18.71 -22.35 16.05
CA ARG A 683 20.08 -22.52 15.58
C ARG A 683 20.05 -23.27 14.25
N ILE A 684 20.63 -22.67 13.22
CA ILE A 684 20.58 -23.18 11.84
C ILE A 684 22.00 -23.45 11.35
N ASP A 685 22.30 -24.69 10.96
CA ASP A 685 23.61 -25.10 10.45
C ASP A 685 23.53 -26.05 9.23
N ASP A 686 24.66 -26.59 8.78
CA ASP A 686 24.76 -27.58 7.69
C ASP A 686 23.89 -28.84 7.94
N GLU A 687 23.62 -29.18 9.21
CA GLU A 687 22.76 -30.29 9.63
C GLU A 687 21.26 -29.92 9.67
N GLY A 688 20.91 -28.64 9.73
CA GLY A 688 19.55 -28.12 9.59
C GLY A 688 19.18 -27.09 10.66
N GLU A 689 17.89 -26.89 10.87
CA GLU A 689 17.36 -26.06 11.95
C GLU A 689 17.03 -26.90 13.19
N VAL A 690 17.39 -26.38 14.37
CA VAL A 690 16.95 -26.91 15.66
C VAL A 690 16.53 -25.75 16.58
N VAL A 691 15.49 -25.99 17.38
CA VAL A 691 14.91 -25.00 18.29
C VAL A 691 15.23 -25.37 19.73
N PHE A 692 15.44 -24.36 20.57
CA PHE A 692 15.43 -24.42 22.02
C PHE A 692 14.36 -23.47 22.54
N GLN A 693 13.58 -23.87 23.54
CA GLN A 693 12.57 -23.01 24.18
C GLN A 693 12.63 -23.10 25.71
N ASN A 694 12.52 -21.96 26.39
CA ASN A 694 12.34 -21.91 27.84
C ASN A 694 11.52 -20.65 28.25
N ASN A 695 10.51 -20.81 29.11
CA ASN A 695 9.62 -19.72 29.58
C ASN A 695 9.77 -19.37 31.07
N ASP A 696 10.76 -19.97 31.73
CA ASP A 696 10.96 -19.95 33.19
C ASP A 696 12.18 -19.08 33.58
N ILE A 697 12.42 -17.96 32.86
CA ILE A 697 13.50 -17.01 33.17
C ILE A 697 12.95 -15.86 34.04
N TYR A 698 13.55 -15.70 35.21
CA TYR A 698 13.06 -14.84 36.29
C TYR A 698 14.11 -13.81 36.70
N LEU A 699 13.78 -12.51 36.65
CA LEU A 699 14.71 -11.41 36.96
C LEU A 699 14.09 -10.41 37.96
N GLU A 700 14.85 -9.99 38.97
CA GLU A 700 14.48 -8.83 39.79
C GLU A 700 14.84 -7.51 39.04
N PRO A 701 14.26 -6.36 39.44
CA PRO A 701 14.66 -5.06 38.91
C PRO A 701 16.14 -4.75 39.19
N GLY A 702 16.88 -4.39 38.13
CA GLY A 702 18.33 -4.15 38.22
C GLY A 702 19.21 -5.35 37.91
N ASP A 703 18.68 -6.49 37.47
CA ASP A 703 19.48 -7.65 37.12
C ASP A 703 19.89 -7.62 35.63
N THR A 704 20.98 -8.32 35.31
CA THR A 704 21.30 -8.69 33.92
C THR A 704 21.50 -10.20 33.82
N THR A 705 20.84 -10.85 32.86
CA THR A 705 21.09 -12.25 32.51
C THR A 705 21.86 -12.35 31.20
N TYR A 706 22.66 -13.41 31.03
CA TYR A 706 23.51 -13.68 29.88
C TYR A 706 23.33 -15.14 29.41
N LEU A 707 22.57 -15.33 28.33
CA LEU A 707 22.36 -16.62 27.66
C LEU A 707 23.58 -17.00 26.83
N LYS A 708 24.22 -18.13 27.17
CA LYS A 708 25.42 -18.65 26.51
C LYS A 708 25.08 -19.46 25.27
N TYR A 709 24.48 -18.80 24.27
CA TYR A 709 23.90 -19.46 23.10
C TYR A 709 24.88 -20.32 22.28
N LEU A 710 26.19 -20.03 22.33
CA LEU A 710 27.24 -20.84 21.68
C LEU A 710 27.62 -22.11 22.46
N GLU A 711 27.18 -22.30 23.71
CA GLU A 711 27.43 -23.53 24.46
C GLU A 711 26.41 -24.65 24.11
N TRP A 712 25.26 -24.28 23.55
CA TRP A 712 24.24 -25.23 23.09
C TRP A 712 24.51 -25.71 21.67
N ALA A 713 24.57 -27.04 21.51
CA ALA A 713 24.86 -27.71 20.23
C ALA A 713 23.67 -28.53 19.72
N GLY A 714 22.45 -28.12 20.09
CA GLY A 714 21.20 -28.76 19.72
C GLY A 714 20.56 -29.64 20.80
N PRO A 715 19.42 -30.28 20.49
CA PRO A 715 18.59 -31.04 21.43
C PRO A 715 19.36 -32.07 22.25
N GLY A 716 19.10 -32.09 23.56
CA GLY A 716 19.78 -32.96 24.52
C GLY A 716 21.18 -32.50 24.94
N THR A 717 21.57 -31.26 24.60
CA THR A 717 22.72 -30.56 25.21
C THR A 717 22.25 -29.47 26.17
N SER A 718 23.03 -29.19 27.21
CA SER A 718 22.72 -28.16 28.21
C SER A 718 22.91 -26.76 27.61
N LEU A 719 21.99 -25.84 27.90
CA LEU A 719 22.15 -24.41 27.72
C LEU A 719 22.19 -23.74 29.09
N PHE A 720 22.96 -22.66 29.24
CA PHE A 720 23.15 -21.97 30.51
C PHE A 720 22.88 -20.48 30.37
N ILE A 721 22.28 -19.89 31.41
CA ILE A 721 22.29 -18.46 31.68
C ILE A 721 23.20 -18.17 32.88
N ASP A 722 23.93 -17.05 32.82
CA ASP A 722 24.56 -16.42 33.99
C ASP A 722 23.72 -15.21 34.41
N ILE A 723 23.51 -14.99 35.70
CA ILE A 723 22.80 -13.83 36.25
C ILE A 723 23.77 -12.99 37.10
N ASP A 724 23.80 -11.69 36.82
CA ASP A 724 24.50 -10.62 37.56
C ASP A 724 23.45 -9.81 38.31
N TYR A 725 23.37 -9.97 39.64
CA TYR A 725 22.31 -9.36 40.43
C TYR A 725 22.64 -7.89 40.74
N GLY A 726 21.78 -6.96 40.33
CA GLY A 726 22.07 -5.54 40.47
C GLY A 726 23.07 -4.97 39.44
N SER A 727 23.34 -5.70 38.34
CA SER A 727 24.19 -5.29 37.20
C SER A 727 25.56 -4.72 37.63
N ASP A 728 26.22 -5.40 38.56
CA ASP A 728 27.47 -4.98 39.22
C ASP A 728 28.73 -5.30 38.39
N GLY A 729 28.57 -6.10 37.34
CA GLY A 729 29.62 -6.59 36.45
C GLY A 729 30.22 -7.91 36.91
N SER A 730 29.55 -8.66 37.78
CA SER A 730 29.97 -9.98 38.22
C SER A 730 28.82 -10.98 38.34
N VAL A 731 29.05 -12.19 37.81
CA VAL A 731 28.06 -13.27 37.84
C VAL A 731 27.91 -13.83 39.26
N ASP A 732 26.69 -13.77 39.77
CA ASP A 732 26.29 -14.32 41.08
C ASP A 732 25.74 -15.75 40.96
N GLU A 733 24.94 -16.02 39.93
CA GLU A 733 24.30 -17.33 39.70
C GLU A 733 24.51 -17.82 38.25
N THR A 734 24.59 -19.14 38.08
CA THR A 734 24.54 -19.82 36.77
C THR A 734 23.44 -20.86 36.81
N ILE A 735 22.47 -20.79 35.91
CA ILE A 735 21.32 -21.70 35.82
C ILE A 735 21.44 -22.54 34.53
N GLU A 736 21.21 -23.85 34.64
CA GLU A 736 21.02 -24.74 33.49
C GLU A 736 19.55 -24.61 33.04
N LEU A 737 19.32 -24.12 31.83
CA LEU A 737 17.99 -24.06 31.25
C LEU A 737 17.59 -25.43 30.71
N VAL A 738 16.30 -25.77 30.85
CA VAL A 738 15.72 -27.00 30.30
C VAL A 738 15.02 -26.65 28.99
N ASP A 739 15.26 -27.45 27.97
CA ASP A 739 14.59 -27.37 26.67
C ASP A 739 13.16 -27.91 26.80
N GLU A 740 12.18 -27.01 26.85
CA GLU A 740 10.76 -27.35 27.05
C GLU A 740 10.10 -27.92 25.79
N TYR A 741 10.68 -27.66 24.61
CA TYR A 741 10.20 -28.17 23.32
C TYR A 741 10.17 -29.71 23.23
N LEU A 742 10.87 -30.40 24.15
CA LEU A 742 10.98 -31.86 24.20
C LEU A 742 10.02 -32.54 25.20
N GLU A 743 9.14 -31.81 25.90
CA GLU A 743 8.22 -32.38 26.91
C GLU A 743 6.80 -32.78 26.40
N GLU A 744 6.45 -32.53 25.13
CA GLU A 744 5.15 -32.97 24.52
C GLU A 744 5.23 -34.27 23.68
#